data_AF-A0A954ZR15-F1
#
_entry.id   AF-A0A954ZR15-F1
#
_cell.length_a   1.000
_cell.length_b   1.000
_cell.length_c   1.000
_cell.angle_alpha   90.00
_cell.angle_beta   90.00
_cell.angle_gamma   90.00
#
_symmetry.space_group_name_H-M   'P 1'
#
loop_
_entity.id
_entity.type
_entity.pdbx_description
1 polymer ?
#
loop_
_entity_poly.entity_id
_entity_poly.type
_entity_poly.pdbx_seq_one_letter_code
_entity_poly.pdbx_strand_id
1 'polypeptide(L)'
;MHSRTRFAIAIVMFACGQHVSSTHAQVLVPYTWVGPGIGLSGDWESASNWRERGGPPDTFGHWATIDAFGSPYVVSLNQNTQLGRLTFDSPDATLQASGLIGPDGRQVTVAPGGVLELLQGTLSGDLRFHVSSGAVTSTEQLLNVGSPIQVSVQGSSNFWNVDGPNAFGGVNETKLTLDGTNNAATLTLNNLDASGTFTIGEKGTIDVRVGDQSSASLLFPGASPSQFGALSNSGLINAGLPGANTGSVSLQFSLANRPGGHVHVYAPTTLLPILGTNAHSNSGTITLHNQSLSVTDAPGFVNTAAGVIDGTGQFSMLLNGVTNHGVISPGIEFFGNLVNTSTASWTFGFRGTPLDPKHDQLQVHGQLTLGGHLQIEFEDGYAPELLDSFPIIEATSVTGQFDSVQLPFVDPNQALVLSNTQTGVRLLVRAPNDRAFISTDASSSFHAASTWNSNNRLPNTDWRIEINNQSGTPQAVLIDQPTQIQGLTVAGGPAPGATMTLNVADGIEAHLTGLFDLRENGHLQLGDGSLLSTQGFTNDGGTVSGTGTVATNSFVNGGTLSPGGDGIGTITVDGDFLQGASGKIVIEVGGVEPGQYDVVHVAGQVDAQLGDFDLVFVDSGGGLFQPHYGDSFKILEGDNTLPFEDCYSNPASYDYCVGSTDSGIFARIVELSADFNG
;
A
#
# COMPACT_ATOMS: atom_id res chain seq x y z
N MET A 1 -30.23 -1.75 108.15
CA MET A 1 -28.95 -1.04 107.89
C MET A 1 -27.93 -2.13 107.59
N HIS A 2 -27.28 -2.27 106.43
CA HIS A 2 -26.95 -1.36 105.34
C HIS A 2 -27.23 -1.98 103.96
N SER A 3 -27.68 -1.11 103.06
CA SER A 3 -27.75 -1.27 101.60
C SER A 3 -26.36 -1.44 101.00
N ARG A 4 -26.22 -2.33 100.00
CA ARG A 4 -25.11 -2.31 99.03
C ARG A 4 -25.67 -2.28 97.62
N THR A 5 -25.63 -1.09 97.04
CA THR A 5 -25.86 -0.74 95.64
C THR A 5 -24.84 -1.45 94.75
N ARG A 6 -25.28 -2.13 93.68
CA ARG A 6 -24.40 -2.57 92.58
C ARG A 6 -24.72 -1.72 91.35
N PHE A 7 -23.70 -1.03 90.84
CA PHE A 7 -23.74 -0.29 89.59
C PHE A 7 -23.60 -1.26 88.41
N ALA A 8 -24.46 -1.14 87.40
CA ALA A 8 -24.29 -1.78 86.11
C ALA A 8 -23.46 -0.86 85.20
N ILE A 9 -22.33 -1.36 84.69
CA ILE A 9 -21.58 -0.73 83.61
C ILE A 9 -22.15 -1.26 82.30
N ALA A 10 -22.79 -0.37 81.53
CA ALA A 10 -23.18 -0.61 80.15
C ALA A 10 -21.97 -0.30 79.24
N ILE A 11 -21.46 -1.31 78.54
CA ILE A 11 -20.54 -1.11 77.41
C ILE A 11 -21.40 -1.06 76.15
N VAL A 12 -21.48 0.13 75.58
CA VAL A 12 -22.09 0.41 74.27
C VAL A 12 -21.12 -0.04 73.18
N MET A 13 -21.58 -0.90 72.28
CA MET A 13 -20.87 -1.25 71.04
C MET A 13 -20.86 -0.04 70.10
N PHE A 14 -19.68 0.36 69.63
CA PHE A 14 -19.54 1.12 68.38
C PHE A 14 -19.07 0.17 67.28
N ALA A 15 -19.92 0.00 66.27
CA ALA A 15 -19.58 -0.68 65.03
C ALA A 15 -18.62 0.21 64.22
N CYS A 16 -17.43 -0.31 63.95
CA CYS A 16 -16.58 0.13 62.83
C CYS A 16 -15.95 -1.12 62.23
N GLY A 17 -16.65 -1.75 61.29
CA GLY A 17 -16.14 -2.84 60.48
C GLY A 17 -15.60 -2.27 59.17
N GLN A 18 -14.34 -1.85 59.17
CA GLN A 18 -13.61 -1.69 57.92
C GLN A 18 -13.41 -3.07 57.29
N HIS A 19 -13.69 -3.18 56.00
CA HIS A 19 -13.30 -4.31 55.17
C HIS A 19 -11.77 -4.32 55.04
N VAL A 20 -11.10 -4.91 56.03
CA VAL A 20 -9.72 -5.35 55.88
C VAL A 20 -9.82 -6.70 55.17
N SER A 21 -9.35 -6.79 53.92
CA SER A 21 -9.16 -8.09 53.28
C SER A 21 -8.04 -8.79 54.05
N SER A 22 -8.41 -9.61 55.03
CA SER A 22 -7.48 -10.51 55.68
C SER A 22 -6.97 -11.47 54.61
N THR A 23 -5.71 -11.32 54.20
CA THR A 23 -4.91 -12.37 53.59
C THR A 23 -4.78 -13.49 54.62
N HIS A 24 -5.81 -14.33 54.71
CA HIS A 24 -5.61 -15.68 55.23
C HIS A 24 -4.58 -16.32 54.32
N ALA A 25 -3.43 -16.70 54.89
CA ALA A 25 -2.53 -17.64 54.23
C ALA A 25 -3.34 -18.91 53.98
N GLN A 26 -3.88 -19.05 52.78
CA GLN A 26 -4.54 -20.28 52.37
C GLN A 26 -3.48 -21.38 52.47
N VAL A 27 -3.78 -22.41 53.27
CA VAL A 27 -2.93 -23.59 53.37
C VAL A 27 -3.01 -24.29 52.02
N LEU A 28 -1.92 -24.23 51.27
CA LEU A 28 -1.83 -24.79 49.93
C LEU A 28 -1.76 -26.31 50.03
N VAL A 29 -2.56 -27.01 49.22
CA VAL A 29 -2.70 -28.47 49.28
C VAL A 29 -2.10 -29.09 48.01
N PRO A 30 -1.04 -29.91 48.12
CA PRO A 30 -0.43 -30.57 46.97
C PRO A 30 -1.26 -31.76 46.47
N TYR A 31 -1.28 -31.93 45.15
CA TYR A 31 -1.85 -33.05 44.42
C TYR A 31 -0.82 -33.51 43.39
N THR A 32 -0.51 -34.81 43.38
CA THR A 32 0.44 -35.40 42.44
C THR A 32 -0.27 -36.35 41.49
N TRP A 33 -0.03 -36.19 40.18
CA TRP A 33 -0.56 -37.07 39.16
C TRP A 33 0.10 -38.45 39.24
N VAL A 34 -0.72 -39.50 39.26
CA VAL A 34 -0.26 -40.89 39.27
C VAL A 34 -0.80 -41.74 38.15
N GLY A 35 -1.74 -41.20 37.36
CA GLY A 35 -2.42 -41.91 36.29
C GLY A 35 -3.32 -43.05 36.78
N PRO A 36 -4.11 -43.67 35.88
CA PRO A 36 -4.89 -44.86 36.21
C PRO A 36 -3.94 -46.03 36.39
N GLY A 37 -4.02 -46.79 37.50
CA GLY A 37 -2.98 -47.73 37.97
C GLY A 37 -2.33 -48.77 37.02
N ILE A 38 -2.69 -48.85 35.73
CA ILE A 38 -2.00 -49.60 34.65
C ILE A 38 -1.44 -48.72 33.51
N GLY A 39 -1.32 -47.41 33.68
CA GLY A 39 -0.71 -46.47 32.73
C GLY A 39 -0.68 -45.04 33.27
N LEU A 40 0.11 -44.15 32.66
CA LEU A 40 0.20 -42.75 33.10
C LEU A 40 -0.84 -41.85 32.43
N SER A 41 -1.47 -42.29 31.33
CA SER A 41 -2.47 -41.51 30.59
C SER A 41 -3.84 -41.64 31.25
N GLY A 42 -4.56 -40.54 31.43
CA GLY A 42 -5.89 -40.57 32.03
C GLY A 42 -6.58 -39.22 32.10
N ASP A 43 -7.83 -39.25 32.57
CA ASP A 43 -8.69 -38.07 32.71
C ASP A 43 -8.30 -37.24 33.94
N TRP A 44 -8.13 -35.93 33.77
CA TRP A 44 -7.78 -34.98 34.85
C TRP A 44 -8.79 -35.09 35.98
N GLU A 45 -10.06 -35.28 35.64
CA GLU A 45 -11.21 -35.30 36.52
C GLU A 45 -11.32 -36.61 37.32
N SER A 46 -10.59 -37.65 36.94
CA SER A 46 -10.63 -38.93 37.65
C SER A 46 -9.86 -38.84 38.96
N ALA A 47 -10.62 -38.86 40.06
CA ALA A 47 -10.10 -38.85 41.43
C ALA A 47 -9.03 -39.91 41.71
N SER A 48 -9.08 -41.07 41.03
CA SER A 48 -8.10 -42.14 41.19
C SER A 48 -6.73 -41.82 40.60
N ASN A 49 -6.65 -40.82 39.72
CA ASN A 49 -5.42 -40.44 39.03
C ASN A 49 -4.60 -39.42 39.82
N TRP A 50 -5.10 -38.97 40.99
CA TRP A 50 -4.44 -38.04 41.88
C TRP A 50 -4.18 -38.67 43.25
N ARG A 51 -2.97 -38.47 43.78
CA ARG A 51 -2.68 -38.84 45.17
C ARG A 51 -3.16 -37.75 46.15
N GLU A 52 -3.27 -38.17 47.40
CA GLU A 52 -3.43 -37.38 48.62
C GLU A 52 -4.85 -37.04 49.10
N ARG A 53 -5.91 -36.93 48.26
CA ARG A 53 -7.28 -36.63 48.79
C ARG A 53 -8.49 -37.21 48.04
N GLY A 54 -8.32 -38.11 47.07
CA GLY A 54 -9.46 -38.80 46.45
C GLY A 54 -10.34 -37.90 45.57
N GLY A 55 -9.75 -36.89 44.92
CA GLY A 55 -10.39 -35.97 43.98
C GLY A 55 -9.35 -35.20 43.16
N PRO A 56 -9.73 -34.65 41.99
CA PRO A 56 -8.85 -33.83 41.18
C PRO A 56 -8.66 -32.42 41.77
N PRO A 57 -7.53 -31.75 41.54
CA PRO A 57 -7.34 -30.37 41.96
C PRO A 57 -8.19 -29.44 41.10
N ASP A 58 -9.07 -28.66 41.74
CA ASP A 58 -10.11 -27.84 41.10
C ASP A 58 -10.33 -26.44 41.71
N THR A 59 -9.55 -26.03 42.73
CA THR A 59 -9.67 -24.70 43.36
C THR A 59 -8.34 -23.96 43.48
N PHE A 60 -8.39 -22.62 43.65
CA PHE A 60 -7.21 -21.76 43.84
C PHE A 60 -6.33 -22.12 45.06
N GLY A 61 -6.80 -22.95 45.99
CA GLY A 61 -5.99 -23.45 47.11
C GLY A 61 -5.17 -24.71 46.78
N HIS A 62 -5.35 -25.29 45.60
CA HIS A 62 -4.73 -26.56 45.19
C HIS A 62 -3.47 -26.35 44.34
N TRP A 63 -2.47 -27.19 44.56
CA TRP A 63 -1.25 -27.28 43.76
C TRP A 63 -1.25 -28.60 43.02
N ALA A 64 -1.27 -28.58 41.70
CA ALA A 64 -1.21 -29.77 40.88
C ALA A 64 0.22 -29.97 40.36
N THR A 65 0.79 -31.14 40.59
CA THR A 65 2.10 -31.54 40.05
C THR A 65 1.92 -32.76 39.15
N ILE A 66 2.38 -32.66 37.90
CA ILE A 66 2.46 -33.78 36.95
C ILE A 66 3.94 -34.12 36.78
N ASP A 67 4.42 -35.11 37.54
CA ASP A 67 5.85 -35.49 37.67
C ASP A 67 6.10 -36.98 37.37
N ALA A 68 5.12 -37.72 36.87
CA ALA A 68 5.31 -39.14 36.63
C ALA A 68 6.24 -39.38 35.43
N PHE A 69 7.34 -40.11 35.61
CA PHE A 69 8.31 -40.46 34.56
C PHE A 69 8.00 -41.81 33.92
N GLY A 70 8.15 -41.96 32.60
CA GLY A 70 7.86 -43.24 31.94
C GLY A 70 7.67 -43.18 30.42
N SER A 71 6.80 -44.01 29.87
CA SER A 71 6.39 -43.85 28.47
C SER A 71 5.53 -42.60 28.30
N PRO A 72 5.58 -41.92 27.13
CA PRO A 72 4.73 -40.76 26.85
C PRO A 72 3.27 -41.01 27.21
N TYR A 73 2.66 -40.05 27.88
CA TYR A 73 1.30 -40.17 28.39
C TYR A 73 0.51 -38.88 28.29
N VAL A 74 -0.81 -39.02 28.24
CA VAL A 74 -1.74 -37.91 28.07
C VAL A 74 -2.60 -37.74 29.31
N VAL A 75 -2.54 -36.58 29.93
CA VAL A 75 -3.50 -36.09 30.92
C VAL A 75 -4.59 -35.35 30.17
N SER A 76 -5.80 -35.90 30.07
CA SER A 76 -6.91 -35.26 29.37
C SER A 76 -7.64 -34.30 30.30
N LEU A 77 -7.69 -33.00 29.99
CA LEU A 77 -8.48 -32.02 30.72
C LEU A 77 -9.81 -31.80 30.01
N ASN A 78 -10.91 -32.11 30.69
CA ASN A 78 -12.25 -32.04 30.12
C ASN A 78 -13.12 -30.87 30.61
N GLN A 79 -12.70 -30.16 31.65
CA GLN A 79 -13.38 -28.99 32.20
C GLN A 79 -12.46 -27.80 32.49
N ASN A 80 -13.06 -26.67 32.89
CA ASN A 80 -12.30 -25.52 33.40
C ASN A 80 -11.81 -25.80 34.81
N THR A 81 -10.54 -25.52 35.07
CA THR A 81 -9.89 -25.82 36.36
C THR A 81 -9.22 -24.57 36.91
N GLN A 82 -9.48 -24.26 38.18
CA GLN A 82 -8.84 -23.17 38.90
C GLN A 82 -7.78 -23.74 39.85
N LEU A 83 -6.55 -23.22 39.83
CA LEU A 83 -5.43 -23.76 40.61
C LEU A 83 -4.63 -22.64 41.29
N GLY A 84 -4.05 -22.94 42.44
CA GLY A 84 -3.06 -22.08 43.09
C GLY A 84 -1.66 -22.23 42.47
N ARG A 85 -1.33 -23.43 41.98
CA ARG A 85 -0.09 -23.75 41.27
C ARG A 85 -0.30 -24.94 40.34
N LEU A 86 0.35 -24.94 39.18
CA LEU A 86 0.46 -26.10 38.31
C LEU A 86 1.92 -26.29 37.92
N THR A 87 2.50 -27.44 38.25
CA THR A 87 3.88 -27.79 37.91
C THR A 87 3.87 -29.03 37.01
N PHE A 88 4.54 -28.93 35.87
CA PHE A 88 4.88 -30.07 35.01
C PHE A 88 6.36 -30.38 35.19
N ASP A 89 6.66 -31.55 35.72
CA ASP A 89 8.03 -32.00 36.02
C ASP A 89 8.35 -33.34 35.33
N SER A 90 7.70 -33.62 34.20
CA SER A 90 7.92 -34.85 33.44
C SER A 90 7.93 -34.59 31.91
N PRO A 91 8.96 -35.03 31.18
CA PRO A 91 9.10 -34.77 29.73
C PRO A 91 8.15 -35.65 28.92
N ASP A 92 7.68 -36.74 29.52
CA ASP A 92 6.80 -37.73 28.91
C ASP A 92 5.32 -37.34 29.07
N ALA A 93 5.00 -36.32 29.88
CA ALA A 93 3.63 -35.88 30.12
C ALA A 93 3.11 -34.98 28.98
N THR A 94 1.89 -35.23 28.51
CA THR A 94 1.14 -34.33 27.62
C THR A 94 -0.17 -33.93 28.31
N LEU A 95 -0.39 -32.65 28.61
CA LEU A 95 -1.74 -32.20 28.99
C LEU A 95 -2.53 -31.87 27.72
N GLN A 96 -3.62 -32.59 27.50
CA GLN A 96 -4.45 -32.47 26.31
C GLN A 96 -5.87 -32.03 26.65
N ALA A 97 -6.42 -31.07 25.93
CA ALA A 97 -7.86 -30.80 25.93
C ALA A 97 -8.49 -31.24 24.60
N SER A 98 -9.37 -32.25 24.60
CA SER A 98 -10.15 -32.68 23.42
C SER A 98 -11.66 -32.82 23.72
N GLY A 99 -12.53 -32.20 22.90
CA GLY A 99 -13.99 -32.27 23.02
C GLY A 99 -14.76 -31.08 22.42
N LEU A 100 -16.08 -31.21 22.22
CA LEU A 100 -16.94 -30.19 21.60
C LEU A 100 -17.06 -28.93 22.46
N ILE A 101 -16.80 -27.78 21.84
CA ILE A 101 -16.58 -26.46 22.46
C ILE A 101 -17.91 -25.81 22.88
N GLY A 102 -18.02 -25.42 24.15
CA GLY A 102 -18.98 -24.42 24.63
C GLY A 102 -18.38 -22.99 24.59
N PRO A 103 -19.18 -21.92 24.75
CA PRO A 103 -18.82 -20.56 24.37
C PRO A 103 -17.53 -19.96 24.97
N ASP A 104 -16.97 -20.52 26.04
CA ASP A 104 -15.77 -20.00 26.71
C ASP A 104 -14.51 -20.89 26.62
N GLY A 105 -14.58 -22.05 25.94
CA GLY A 105 -13.44 -22.99 25.81
C GLY A 105 -13.01 -23.64 27.14
N ARG A 106 -11.96 -24.48 27.11
CA ARG A 106 -11.37 -25.09 28.31
C ARG A 106 -10.21 -24.24 28.84
N GLN A 107 -10.28 -23.85 30.11
CA GLN A 107 -9.39 -22.86 30.73
C GLN A 107 -8.74 -23.38 32.02
N VAL A 108 -7.43 -23.16 32.16
CA VAL A 108 -6.70 -23.28 33.43
C VAL A 108 -6.46 -21.87 33.97
N THR A 109 -7.04 -21.57 35.14
CA THR A 109 -6.88 -20.27 35.81
C THR A 109 -5.94 -20.41 37.01
N VAL A 110 -4.80 -19.72 37.01
CA VAL A 110 -3.87 -19.68 38.15
C VAL A 110 -4.17 -18.46 39.02
N ALA A 111 -4.31 -18.70 40.33
CA ALA A 111 -4.65 -17.68 41.32
C ALA A 111 -3.67 -16.49 41.36
N PRO A 112 -4.08 -15.34 41.92
CA PRO A 112 -3.17 -14.24 42.24
C PRO A 112 -1.98 -14.70 43.10
N GLY A 113 -0.73 -14.49 42.62
CA GLY A 113 0.50 -14.96 43.29
C GLY A 113 0.85 -16.44 43.11
N GLY A 114 0.09 -17.19 42.30
CA GLY A 114 0.39 -18.57 41.94
C GLY A 114 1.54 -18.71 40.94
N VAL A 115 2.06 -19.93 40.75
CA VAL A 115 3.11 -20.23 39.76
C VAL A 115 2.62 -21.30 38.79
N LEU A 116 2.77 -21.05 37.48
CA LEU A 116 2.70 -22.09 36.45
C LEU A 116 4.13 -22.44 36.06
N GLU A 117 4.55 -23.66 36.34
CA GLU A 117 5.93 -24.08 36.15
C GLU A 117 5.97 -25.23 35.14
N LEU A 118 6.51 -24.97 33.96
CA LEU A 118 6.70 -25.97 32.90
C LEU A 118 8.15 -26.40 32.90
N LEU A 119 8.51 -27.34 33.78
CA LEU A 119 9.86 -27.88 33.86
C LEU A 119 10.12 -28.81 32.68
N GLN A 120 9.19 -29.74 32.40
CA GLN A 120 9.26 -30.72 31.30
C GLN A 120 7.82 -31.13 30.85
N GLY A 121 7.57 -31.41 29.55
CA GLY A 121 6.28 -31.94 29.04
C GLY A 121 5.69 -31.21 27.81
N THR A 122 4.61 -31.75 27.22
CA THR A 122 3.92 -31.20 26.02
C THR A 122 2.51 -30.67 26.37
N LEU A 123 2.07 -29.59 25.73
CA LEU A 123 0.68 -29.10 25.78
C LEU A 123 0.03 -29.34 24.42
N SER A 124 -1.22 -29.84 24.37
CA SER A 124 -1.89 -30.15 23.10
C SER A 124 -3.40 -29.85 23.12
N GLY A 125 -3.96 -29.35 22.02
CA GLY A 125 -5.39 -28.99 21.89
C GLY A 125 -5.71 -27.53 22.21
N ASP A 126 -7.00 -27.18 22.31
CA ASP A 126 -7.50 -25.81 22.48
C ASP A 126 -7.49 -25.34 23.96
N LEU A 127 -6.32 -25.40 24.61
CA LEU A 127 -6.12 -24.97 26.00
C LEU A 127 -5.93 -23.45 26.11
N ARG A 128 -6.65 -22.80 27.04
CA ARG A 128 -6.41 -21.40 27.44
C ARG A 128 -5.82 -21.33 28.85
N PHE A 129 -4.74 -20.57 29.01
CA PHE A 129 -4.18 -20.26 30.33
C PHE A 129 -4.48 -18.82 30.71
N HIS A 130 -5.03 -18.61 31.90
CA HIS A 130 -5.21 -17.28 32.49
C HIS A 130 -4.51 -17.21 33.83
N VAL A 131 -3.54 -16.31 33.95
CA VAL A 131 -2.77 -16.12 35.17
C VAL A 131 -3.07 -14.72 35.66
N SER A 132 -3.82 -14.60 36.77
CA SER A 132 -4.42 -13.33 37.21
C SER A 132 -3.48 -12.41 38.00
N SER A 133 -2.34 -12.92 38.50
CA SER A 133 -1.16 -12.14 38.94
C SER A 133 0.02 -13.03 39.42
N GLY A 134 0.31 -14.11 38.71
CA GLY A 134 1.34 -15.11 39.04
C GLY A 134 2.55 -15.13 38.08
N ALA A 135 3.59 -15.89 38.42
CA ALA A 135 4.75 -16.13 37.55
C ALA A 135 4.51 -17.37 36.67
N VAL A 136 4.90 -17.30 35.40
CA VAL A 136 5.02 -18.48 34.53
C VAL A 136 6.51 -18.68 34.22
N THR A 137 7.03 -19.86 34.52
CA THR A 137 8.44 -20.19 34.31
C THR A 137 8.54 -21.48 33.51
N SER A 138 9.24 -21.46 32.36
CA SER A 138 9.57 -22.66 31.59
C SER A 138 11.08 -22.86 31.55
N THR A 139 11.56 -24.10 31.65
CA THR A 139 13.00 -24.40 31.53
C THR A 139 13.40 -25.13 30.24
N GLU A 140 12.47 -25.76 29.51
CA GLU A 140 12.72 -26.35 28.17
C GLU A 140 11.49 -26.30 27.22
N GLN A 141 11.73 -26.65 25.94
CA GLN A 141 10.90 -26.48 24.73
C GLN A 141 9.36 -26.59 24.89
N LEU A 142 8.65 -25.50 24.56
CA LEU A 142 7.27 -25.53 24.07
C LEU A 142 7.29 -26.05 22.61
N LEU A 143 7.27 -27.36 22.38
CA LEU A 143 7.27 -27.91 21.01
C LEU A 143 5.91 -28.48 20.58
N ASN A 144 5.45 -27.97 19.43
CA ASN A 144 4.45 -28.49 18.50
C ASN A 144 2.98 -28.53 18.97
N VAL A 145 2.31 -27.39 18.86
CA VAL A 145 0.86 -27.26 19.01
C VAL A 145 0.25 -26.98 17.64
N GLY A 146 -0.55 -27.91 17.12
CA GLY A 146 -1.27 -27.78 15.84
C GLY A 146 -2.50 -26.86 15.88
N SER A 147 -2.65 -26.10 16.96
CA SER A 147 -3.80 -25.21 17.26
C SER A 147 -3.29 -23.93 17.95
N PRO A 148 -4.02 -22.80 17.85
CA PRO A 148 -3.57 -21.51 18.39
C PRO A 148 -3.44 -21.54 19.91
N ILE A 149 -2.23 -21.30 20.42
CA ILE A 149 -2.01 -21.05 21.86
C ILE A 149 -2.38 -19.58 22.14
N GLN A 150 -3.35 -19.35 23.03
CA GLN A 150 -3.63 -18.02 23.57
C GLN A 150 -3.04 -17.91 24.97
N VAL A 151 -2.01 -17.08 25.12
CA VAL A 151 -1.45 -16.68 26.41
C VAL A 151 -1.97 -15.29 26.75
N SER A 152 -2.74 -15.16 27.82
CA SER A 152 -3.23 -13.88 28.36
C SER A 152 -2.79 -13.73 29.81
N VAL A 153 -2.00 -12.68 30.09
CA VAL A 153 -1.44 -12.39 31.41
C VAL A 153 -1.97 -11.03 31.87
N GLN A 154 -2.59 -10.99 33.05
CA GLN A 154 -3.03 -9.75 33.71
C GLN A 154 -2.35 -9.67 35.08
N GLY A 155 -1.78 -8.53 35.48
CA GLY A 155 -1.30 -8.35 36.87
C GLY A 155 -0.15 -7.35 37.09
N SER A 156 -0.04 -6.89 38.33
CA SER A 156 0.93 -5.91 38.82
C SER A 156 2.36 -6.48 38.88
N SER A 157 3.27 -5.95 38.07
CA SER A 157 4.72 -6.19 38.11
C SER A 157 5.17 -7.65 37.95
N ASN A 158 4.96 -8.26 36.77
CA ASN A 158 5.49 -9.59 36.45
C ASN A 158 6.51 -9.52 35.31
N PHE A 159 7.64 -10.21 35.49
CA PHE A 159 8.61 -10.53 34.44
C PHE A 159 8.25 -11.88 33.85
N TRP A 160 7.97 -11.93 32.54
CA TRP A 160 7.82 -13.17 31.80
C TRP A 160 9.10 -13.46 31.02
N ASN A 161 9.63 -14.67 31.13
CA ASN A 161 10.75 -15.14 30.34
C ASN A 161 10.30 -16.39 29.54
N VAL A 162 10.30 -16.29 28.21
CA VAL A 162 10.04 -17.42 27.30
C VAL A 162 11.38 -17.97 26.79
N ASP A 163 11.98 -18.91 27.52
CA ASP A 163 13.26 -19.55 27.17
C ASP A 163 13.03 -20.86 26.37
N GLY A 164 13.85 -21.08 25.33
CA GLY A 164 13.99 -22.37 24.65
C GLY A 164 14.39 -22.24 23.18
N PRO A 165 15.46 -22.92 22.70
CA PRO A 165 15.83 -22.89 21.28
C PRO A 165 14.79 -23.68 20.48
N ASN A 166 14.12 -22.98 19.55
CA ASN A 166 13.20 -23.52 18.51
C ASN A 166 11.68 -23.56 18.81
N ALA A 167 11.16 -22.92 19.85
CA ALA A 167 9.72 -23.05 20.17
C ALA A 167 8.72 -22.28 19.26
N PHE A 168 9.16 -21.44 18.31
CA PHE A 168 8.26 -20.77 17.34
C PHE A 168 8.72 -20.85 15.87
N GLY A 169 9.60 -21.79 15.53
CA GLY A 169 10.06 -21.97 14.15
C GLY A 169 8.91 -22.31 13.20
N GLY A 170 8.39 -21.32 12.47
CA GLY A 170 7.42 -21.51 11.39
C GLY A 170 5.95 -21.63 11.82
N VAL A 171 5.54 -21.12 12.99
CA VAL A 171 4.11 -21.10 13.32
C VAL A 171 3.43 -19.93 12.61
N ASN A 172 2.63 -20.25 11.59
CA ASN A 172 1.84 -19.25 10.87
C ASN A 172 0.84 -18.53 11.79
N GLU A 173 0.41 -19.12 12.91
CA GLU A 173 -0.66 -18.63 13.79
C GLU A 173 -0.20 -18.48 15.26
N THR A 174 0.78 -17.60 15.51
CA THR A 174 1.19 -17.25 16.88
C THR A 174 0.35 -16.09 17.40
N LYS A 175 -0.43 -16.24 18.49
CA LYS A 175 -1.11 -15.10 19.15
C LYS A 175 -0.52 -14.81 20.53
N LEU A 176 0.09 -13.64 20.67
CA LEU A 176 0.65 -13.14 21.93
C LEU A 176 -0.19 -11.97 22.43
N THR A 177 -0.63 -11.98 23.69
CA THR A 177 -1.33 -10.84 24.28
C THR A 177 -0.64 -10.40 25.57
N LEU A 178 -0.11 -9.17 25.57
CA LEU A 178 0.41 -8.49 26.76
C LEU A 178 -0.66 -7.53 27.26
N ASP A 179 -1.18 -7.73 28.46
CA ASP A 179 -2.25 -6.90 29.01
C ASP A 179 -1.77 -6.03 30.18
N GLY A 180 -1.43 -4.79 29.86
CA GLY A 180 -1.07 -3.72 30.78
C GLY A 180 -2.21 -2.74 31.02
N THR A 181 -3.49 -3.12 30.92
CA THR A 181 -4.61 -2.17 31.08
C THR A 181 -4.71 -1.51 32.44
N ASN A 182 -4.22 -2.19 33.49
CA ASN A 182 -4.37 -1.72 34.86
C ASN A 182 -3.07 -1.23 35.49
N ASN A 183 -1.90 -1.55 34.89
CA ASN A 183 -0.56 -1.31 35.46
C ASN A 183 0.55 -1.50 34.41
N ALA A 184 1.78 -1.15 34.78
CA ALA A 184 2.97 -1.48 34.00
C ALA A 184 3.13 -3.00 33.80
N ALA A 185 3.26 -3.45 32.55
CA ALA A 185 3.49 -4.84 32.17
C ALA A 185 4.75 -4.98 31.32
N THR A 186 5.61 -5.96 31.61
CA THR A 186 6.80 -6.25 30.80
C THR A 186 6.79 -7.70 30.35
N LEU A 187 6.85 -7.92 29.04
CA LEU A 187 7.04 -9.23 28.45
C LEU A 187 8.46 -9.33 27.91
N THR A 188 9.19 -10.36 28.32
CA THR A 188 10.54 -10.61 27.84
C THR A 188 10.56 -11.87 26.96
N LEU A 189 10.97 -11.70 25.71
CA LEU A 189 11.04 -12.77 24.70
C LEU A 189 12.50 -13.22 24.58
N ASN A 190 12.82 -14.46 24.98
CA ASN A 190 14.19 -14.98 24.92
C ASN A 190 14.38 -16.00 23.78
N ASN A 191 13.29 -16.40 23.15
CA ASN A 191 13.30 -17.37 22.07
C ASN A 191 13.65 -16.70 20.74
N LEU A 192 14.93 -16.42 20.56
CA LEU A 192 15.51 -15.96 19.31
C LEU A 192 15.98 -17.17 18.49
N ASP A 193 15.82 -17.10 17.18
CA ASP A 193 16.48 -18.06 16.29
C ASP A 193 18.02 -17.91 16.34
N ALA A 194 18.74 -18.75 15.58
CA ALA A 194 20.20 -18.70 15.52
C ALA A 194 20.76 -17.34 15.03
N SER A 195 19.94 -16.51 14.39
CA SER A 195 20.29 -15.16 13.94
C SER A 195 20.01 -14.07 14.98
N GLY A 196 19.42 -14.42 16.13
CA GLY A 196 18.95 -13.44 17.10
C GLY A 196 17.59 -12.84 16.72
N THR A 197 16.79 -13.50 15.89
CA THR A 197 15.50 -12.97 15.40
C THR A 197 14.32 -13.75 15.97
N PHE A 198 13.29 -13.03 16.43
CA PHE A 198 11.96 -13.59 16.67
C PHE A 198 11.06 -13.28 15.48
N THR A 199 10.39 -14.30 14.95
CA THR A 199 9.60 -14.17 13.72
C THR A 199 8.12 -14.37 14.00
N ILE A 200 7.30 -13.45 13.50
CA ILE A 200 5.84 -13.56 13.43
C ILE A 200 5.47 -13.94 12.00
N GLY A 201 4.82 -15.09 11.80
CA GLY A 201 4.29 -15.52 10.51
C GLY A 201 3.05 -14.72 10.08
N GLU A 202 2.58 -14.95 8.86
CA GLU A 202 1.51 -14.14 8.21
C GLU A 202 0.18 -14.07 8.97
N LYS A 203 -0.17 -15.11 9.72
CA LYS A 203 -1.40 -15.13 10.55
C LYS A 203 -1.09 -14.93 12.04
N GLY A 204 0.16 -14.61 12.39
CA GLY A 204 0.55 -14.32 13.75
C GLY A 204 0.03 -12.95 14.18
N THR A 205 -0.19 -12.77 15.48
CA THR A 205 -0.66 -11.52 16.08
C THR A 205 0.06 -11.27 17.41
N ILE A 206 0.58 -10.06 17.60
CA ILE A 206 0.98 -9.54 18.91
C ILE A 206 0.02 -8.42 19.29
N ASP A 207 -0.76 -8.62 20.34
CA ASP A 207 -1.63 -7.62 20.94
C ASP A 207 -0.98 -7.08 22.22
N VAL A 208 -0.49 -5.83 22.20
CA VAL A 208 -0.05 -5.13 23.40
C VAL A 208 -1.19 -4.21 23.85
N ARG A 209 -1.88 -4.57 24.92
CA ARG A 209 -2.97 -3.79 25.48
C ARG A 209 -2.44 -2.90 26.59
N VAL A 210 -2.74 -1.62 26.51
CA VAL A 210 -2.43 -0.65 27.57
C VAL A 210 -3.68 0.14 27.87
N GLY A 211 -3.87 0.47 29.15
CA GLY A 211 -4.97 1.29 29.63
C GLY A 211 -4.45 2.66 30.03
N ASP A 212 -5.34 3.49 30.58
CA ASP A 212 -4.98 4.86 30.95
C ASP A 212 -3.85 4.91 31.98
N GLN A 213 -2.87 5.79 31.73
CA GLN A 213 -1.69 6.00 32.57
C GLN A 213 -0.82 4.73 32.82
N SER A 214 -1.00 3.67 32.05
CA SER A 214 -0.25 2.42 32.18
C SER A 214 0.84 2.31 31.12
N SER A 215 1.83 1.44 31.32
CA SER A 215 2.86 1.19 30.32
C SER A 215 3.02 -0.29 30.00
N ALA A 216 3.31 -0.65 28.76
CA ALA A 216 3.66 -2.01 28.40
C ALA A 216 5.00 -2.04 27.68
N SER A 217 5.89 -2.92 28.11
CA SER A 217 7.21 -3.10 27.49
C SER A 217 7.36 -4.49 26.93
N LEU A 218 7.72 -4.61 25.66
CA LEU A 218 8.17 -5.85 25.05
C LEU A 218 9.69 -5.78 24.89
N LEU A 219 10.40 -6.67 25.57
CA LEU A 219 11.86 -6.69 25.66
C LEU A 219 12.42 -7.99 25.09
N PHE A 220 13.57 -7.94 24.42
CA PHE A 220 14.44 -9.10 24.19
C PHE A 220 15.69 -8.96 25.06
N PRO A 221 15.97 -9.85 26.01
CA PRO A 221 17.16 -9.72 26.83
C PRO A 221 18.36 -10.26 26.04
N GLY A 222 19.39 -9.44 25.90
CA GLY A 222 20.72 -9.88 25.48
C GLY A 222 21.68 -9.77 26.66
N ALA A 223 22.29 -10.89 27.06
CA ALA A 223 23.38 -10.90 28.05
C ALA A 223 24.75 -10.48 27.45
N SER A 224 24.84 -10.33 26.13
CA SER A 224 26.05 -9.92 25.39
C SER A 224 25.69 -8.95 24.25
N PRO A 225 26.50 -7.90 23.99
CA PRO A 225 26.34 -6.96 22.87
C PRO A 225 26.41 -7.56 21.44
N SER A 226 26.38 -8.89 21.30
CA SER A 226 26.51 -9.60 20.02
C SER A 226 25.27 -10.45 19.67
N GLN A 227 24.24 -10.46 20.51
CA GLN A 227 23.01 -11.25 20.32
C GLN A 227 21.79 -10.35 20.57
N PHE A 228 21.61 -9.34 19.74
CA PHE A 228 20.47 -8.45 19.87
C PHE A 228 19.24 -8.99 19.15
N GLY A 229 18.10 -8.97 19.84
CA GLY A 229 16.81 -9.39 19.32
C GLY A 229 16.31 -8.49 18.19
N ALA A 230 16.10 -9.05 17.00
CA ALA A 230 15.29 -8.43 15.97
C ALA A 230 13.88 -9.03 15.98
N LEU A 231 12.84 -8.21 15.79
CA LEU A 231 11.48 -8.69 15.53
C LEU A 231 11.23 -8.66 14.03
N SER A 232 11.09 -9.82 13.42
CA SER A 232 10.67 -9.97 12.04
C SER A 232 9.16 -10.20 11.97
N ASN A 233 8.39 -9.18 11.61
CA ASN A 233 6.94 -9.24 11.56
C ASN A 233 6.44 -9.48 10.12
N SER A 234 5.71 -10.57 9.88
CA SER A 234 4.90 -10.73 8.65
C SER A 234 3.40 -10.83 8.95
N GLY A 235 3.01 -10.74 10.22
CA GLY A 235 1.61 -10.80 10.69
C GLY A 235 1.16 -9.46 11.27
N LEU A 236 0.31 -9.48 12.29
CA LEU A 236 -0.28 -8.29 12.91
C LEU A 236 0.40 -7.93 14.25
N ILE A 237 0.74 -6.66 14.44
CA ILE A 237 1.13 -6.10 15.75
C ILE A 237 0.17 -4.97 16.08
N ASN A 238 -0.56 -5.08 17.19
CA ASN A 238 -1.38 -4.02 17.75
C ASN A 238 -0.66 -3.43 18.97
N ALA A 239 -0.09 -2.24 18.83
CA ALA A 239 0.52 -1.49 19.91
C ALA A 239 -0.53 -0.56 20.55
N GLY A 240 -1.23 -1.07 21.56
CA GLY A 240 -2.38 -0.43 22.20
C GLY A 240 -3.71 -1.10 21.82
N LEU A 241 -4.81 -0.58 22.40
CA LEU A 241 -6.18 -0.99 22.08
C LEU A 241 -6.88 0.06 21.21
N PRO A 242 -7.78 -0.29 20.29
CA PRO A 242 -8.64 0.71 19.64
C PRO A 242 -9.42 1.54 20.69
N GLY A 243 -9.22 2.87 20.70
CA GLY A 243 -9.80 3.79 21.69
C GLY A 243 -8.79 4.83 22.20
N ALA A 244 -9.26 5.83 22.94
CA ALA A 244 -8.40 6.89 23.49
C ALA A 244 -7.58 6.36 24.67
N ASN A 245 -6.46 5.68 24.41
CA ASN A 245 -5.53 5.26 25.46
C ASN A 245 -4.51 6.36 25.74
N THR A 246 -4.31 6.68 27.02
CA THR A 246 -3.20 7.54 27.47
C THR A 246 -1.97 6.77 27.94
N GLY A 247 -2.02 5.43 27.96
CA GLY A 247 -0.88 4.59 28.31
C GLY A 247 0.17 4.51 27.20
N SER A 248 1.39 4.03 27.50
CA SER A 248 2.50 3.97 26.54
C SER A 248 2.99 2.55 26.26
N VAL A 249 3.44 2.31 25.04
CA VAL A 249 4.07 1.04 24.63
C VAL A 249 5.55 1.27 24.36
N SER A 250 6.40 0.38 24.85
CA SER A 250 7.84 0.38 24.62
C SER A 250 8.25 -0.94 23.98
N LEU A 251 8.82 -0.88 22.79
CA LEU A 251 9.26 -2.04 22.03
C LEU A 251 10.78 -1.99 21.95
N GLN A 252 11.45 -2.82 22.76
CA GLN A 252 12.91 -2.80 22.94
C GLN A 252 13.58 -3.83 22.02
N PHE A 253 13.54 -3.58 20.71
CA PHE A 253 14.15 -4.38 19.64
C PHE A 253 14.18 -3.62 18.32
N SER A 254 15.02 -4.07 17.38
CA SER A 254 14.90 -3.63 15.99
C SER A 254 13.71 -4.33 15.32
N LEU A 255 12.80 -3.53 14.76
CA LEU A 255 11.63 -4.02 14.03
C LEU A 255 11.96 -4.13 12.54
N ALA A 256 11.73 -5.30 11.96
CA ALA A 256 11.69 -5.53 10.52
C ALA A 256 10.26 -5.96 10.14
N ASN A 257 9.42 -5.00 9.77
CA ASN A 257 8.08 -5.27 9.26
C ASN A 257 8.19 -5.73 7.80
N ARG A 258 7.99 -7.01 7.53
CA ARG A 258 8.13 -7.64 6.21
C ARG A 258 6.88 -7.42 5.35
N PRO A 259 6.95 -7.74 4.03
CA PRO A 259 5.75 -7.76 3.19
C PRO A 259 4.62 -8.58 3.81
N GLY A 260 3.40 -8.06 3.79
CA GLY A 260 2.22 -8.65 4.45
C GLY A 260 2.12 -8.37 5.96
N GLY A 261 3.17 -7.84 6.60
CA GLY A 261 3.15 -7.44 8.00
C GLY A 261 2.41 -6.13 8.23
N HIS A 262 1.57 -6.10 9.27
CA HIS A 262 0.78 -4.96 9.69
C HIS A 262 1.16 -4.53 11.12
N VAL A 263 1.40 -3.24 11.33
CA VAL A 263 1.62 -2.66 12.66
C VAL A 263 0.65 -1.52 12.88
N HIS A 264 -0.26 -1.68 13.84
CA HIS A 264 -1.21 -0.64 14.23
C HIS A 264 -0.77 0.02 15.54
N VAL A 265 -0.66 1.33 15.53
CA VAL A 265 -0.26 2.14 16.69
C VAL A 265 -1.51 2.83 17.26
N TYR A 266 -2.09 2.25 18.31
CA TYR A 266 -3.27 2.74 19.03
C TYR A 266 -2.94 3.42 20.38
N ALA A 267 -1.68 3.43 20.78
CA ALA A 267 -1.16 4.15 21.93
C ALA A 267 0.23 4.72 21.60
N PRO A 268 0.69 5.79 22.28
CA PRO A 268 2.06 6.29 22.13
C PRO A 268 3.08 5.16 22.26
N THR A 269 3.82 4.91 21.19
CA THR A 269 4.71 3.75 21.07
C THR A 269 6.13 4.22 20.82
N THR A 270 7.08 3.71 21.60
CA THR A 270 8.51 3.97 21.40
C THR A 270 9.20 2.70 20.93
N LEU A 271 9.85 2.77 19.78
CA LEU A 271 10.79 1.76 19.30
C LEU A 271 12.19 2.12 19.83
N LEU A 272 12.69 1.27 20.70
CA LEU A 272 14.00 1.37 21.33
C LEU A 272 14.90 0.25 20.78
N PRO A 273 15.95 0.55 20.02
CA PRO A 273 16.92 -0.46 19.63
C PRO A 273 17.71 -0.91 20.87
N ILE A 274 18.31 -2.09 20.76
CA ILE A 274 19.37 -2.48 21.69
C ILE A 274 20.70 -2.17 20.97
N LEU A 275 21.54 -1.33 21.58
CA LEU A 275 22.76 -0.72 20.98
C LEU A 275 23.56 -1.65 20.04
N GLY A 276 23.55 -1.39 18.72
CA GLY A 276 24.36 -2.14 17.74
C GLY A 276 23.57 -3.01 16.76
N THR A 277 22.25 -2.81 16.67
CA THR A 277 21.34 -3.52 15.76
C THR A 277 21.18 -2.85 14.39
N ASN A 278 20.54 -3.58 13.46
CA ASN A 278 20.08 -3.04 12.18
C ASN A 278 19.01 -1.96 12.39
N ALA A 279 18.95 -0.98 11.47
CA ALA A 279 17.89 0.02 11.44
C ALA A 279 16.50 -0.61 11.44
N HIS A 280 15.53 0.08 12.02
CA HIS A 280 14.13 -0.30 11.87
C HIS A 280 13.74 -0.22 10.40
N SER A 281 13.09 -1.26 9.88
CA SER A 281 12.69 -1.33 8.48
C SER A 281 11.21 -1.68 8.33
N ASN A 282 10.59 -1.10 7.30
CA ASN A 282 9.22 -1.36 6.93
C ASN A 282 9.10 -1.70 5.44
N SER A 283 8.58 -2.89 5.17
CA SER A 283 8.19 -3.42 3.85
C SER A 283 6.75 -3.91 3.84
N GLY A 284 6.03 -3.76 4.96
CA GLY A 284 4.59 -3.98 5.09
C GLY A 284 3.88 -2.66 5.38
N THR A 285 2.81 -2.69 6.18
CA THR A 285 2.03 -1.49 6.54
C THR A 285 2.22 -1.11 8.00
N ILE A 286 2.47 0.17 8.27
CA ILE A 286 2.40 0.77 9.62
C ILE A 286 1.30 1.83 9.60
N THR A 287 0.27 1.65 10.45
CA THR A 287 -0.86 2.57 10.55
C THR A 287 -0.88 3.26 11.91
N LEU A 288 -0.86 4.59 11.90
CA LEU A 288 -0.99 5.41 13.11
C LEU A 288 -2.48 5.78 13.31
N HIS A 289 -2.99 5.58 14.53
CA HIS A 289 -4.41 5.85 14.87
C HIS A 289 -4.55 7.10 15.75
N ASN A 290 -4.08 8.24 15.25
CA ASN A 290 -3.96 9.52 15.95
C ASN A 290 -3.04 9.46 17.18
N GLN A 291 -1.93 8.72 17.05
CA GLN A 291 -0.97 8.44 18.12
C GLN A 291 0.45 8.71 17.67
N SER A 292 1.40 8.70 18.61
CA SER A 292 2.81 8.89 18.30
C SER A 292 3.56 7.56 18.19
N LEU A 293 4.38 7.43 17.14
CA LEU A 293 5.43 6.43 17.01
C LEU A 293 6.77 7.14 17.11
N SER A 294 7.54 6.85 18.15
CA SER A 294 8.86 7.44 18.38
C SER A 294 9.95 6.40 18.17
N VAL A 295 10.97 6.71 17.37
CA VAL A 295 12.13 5.85 17.14
C VAL A 295 13.37 6.57 17.66
N THR A 296 14.07 5.93 18.60
CA THR A 296 15.19 6.54 19.33
C THR A 296 16.57 6.11 18.80
N ASP A 297 16.65 5.50 17.60
CA ASP A 297 17.83 4.74 17.11
C ASP A 297 18.86 5.53 16.27
N ALA A 298 20.08 4.98 16.22
CA ALA A 298 21.07 5.11 15.17
C ALA A 298 21.38 3.72 14.56
N PRO A 299 20.81 3.40 13.38
CA PRO A 299 21.07 4.16 12.15
C PRO A 299 19.87 4.97 11.57
N GLY A 300 18.67 4.86 12.13
CA GLY A 300 17.46 5.55 11.64
C GLY A 300 16.31 4.59 11.31
N PHE A 301 15.34 5.05 10.52
CA PHE A 301 14.19 4.26 10.07
C PHE A 301 14.14 4.21 8.54
N VAL A 302 13.95 3.02 7.96
CA VAL A 302 13.86 2.82 6.52
C VAL A 302 12.47 2.30 6.14
N ASN A 303 11.69 3.12 5.44
CA ASN A 303 10.51 2.63 4.71
C ASN A 303 10.98 2.16 3.33
N THR A 304 10.95 0.86 3.08
CA THR A 304 11.37 0.26 1.80
C THR A 304 10.34 0.51 0.71
N ALA A 305 10.65 0.17 -0.55
CA ALA A 305 9.75 0.42 -1.69
C ALA A 305 8.37 -0.26 -1.58
N ALA A 306 8.28 -1.40 -0.89
CA ALA A 306 7.01 -2.08 -0.61
C ALA A 306 6.31 -1.55 0.66
N GLY A 307 6.99 -0.73 1.45
CA GLY A 307 6.50 -0.26 2.73
C GLY A 307 5.48 0.87 2.60
N VAL A 308 4.43 0.79 3.41
CA VAL A 308 3.38 1.79 3.53
C VAL A 308 3.37 2.33 4.96
N ILE A 309 3.35 3.65 5.12
CA ILE A 309 3.06 4.32 6.40
C ILE A 309 1.80 5.16 6.20
N ASP A 310 0.72 4.86 6.92
CA ASP A 310 -0.58 5.51 6.76
C ASP A 310 -1.24 5.88 8.10
N GLY A 311 -2.46 6.43 7.99
CA GLY A 311 -3.24 6.90 9.13
C GLY A 311 -2.91 8.34 9.53
N THR A 312 -3.10 8.66 10.81
CA THR A 312 -2.88 10.00 11.35
C THR A 312 -2.09 9.94 12.64
N GLY A 313 -1.32 10.96 12.94
CA GLY A 313 -0.56 11.05 14.19
C GLY A 313 0.85 11.58 13.98
N GLN A 314 1.75 11.21 14.89
CA GLN A 314 3.10 11.75 14.92
C GLN A 314 4.15 10.65 14.73
N PHE A 315 5.10 10.87 13.84
CA PHE A 315 6.25 10.01 13.65
C PHE A 315 7.51 10.75 14.08
N SER A 316 8.09 10.38 15.22
CA SER A 316 9.22 11.10 15.80
C SER A 316 10.52 10.30 15.68
N MET A 317 11.54 10.94 15.12
CA MET A 317 12.90 10.43 15.00
C MET A 317 13.84 11.32 15.81
N LEU A 318 14.47 10.77 16.87
CA LEU A 318 15.31 11.59 17.75
C LEU A 318 16.74 11.82 17.24
N LEU A 319 17.27 10.98 16.36
CA LEU A 319 18.71 11.00 16.00
C LEU A 319 18.97 11.00 14.49
N ASN A 320 18.49 9.98 13.76
CA ASN A 320 18.71 9.82 12.33
C ASN A 320 17.34 9.74 11.66
N GLY A 321 17.10 10.57 10.65
CA GLY A 321 15.78 10.74 10.04
C GLY A 321 15.16 9.47 9.42
N VAL A 322 14.02 9.67 8.76
CA VAL A 322 13.37 8.61 7.98
C VAL A 322 13.93 8.62 6.56
N THR A 323 14.38 7.47 6.06
CA THR A 323 14.60 7.26 4.62
C THR A 323 13.39 6.56 4.04
N ASN A 324 12.72 7.19 3.07
CA ASN A 324 11.53 6.68 2.45
C ASN A 324 11.77 6.30 0.98
N HIS A 325 11.47 5.04 0.68
CA HIS A 325 11.44 4.47 -0.66
C HIS A 325 10.02 4.07 -1.08
N GLY A 326 9.07 4.01 -0.17
CA GLY A 326 7.72 3.52 -0.40
C GLY A 326 6.68 4.62 -0.30
N VAL A 327 5.50 4.25 0.18
CA VAL A 327 4.34 5.15 0.30
C VAL A 327 4.25 5.71 1.70
N ILE A 328 4.02 7.03 1.80
CA ILE A 328 3.61 7.69 3.03
C ILE A 328 2.33 8.45 2.74
N SER A 329 1.23 8.10 3.43
CA SER A 329 -0.01 8.85 3.31
C SER A 329 0.11 10.20 4.04
N PRO A 330 -0.53 11.25 3.52
CA PRO A 330 -0.63 12.51 4.23
C PRO A 330 -1.44 12.38 5.53
N GLY A 331 -1.28 13.34 6.44
CA GLY A 331 -1.91 13.31 7.78
C GLY A 331 -1.00 12.82 8.91
N ILE A 332 0.23 12.42 8.59
CA ILE A 332 1.29 12.12 9.56
C ILE A 332 2.21 13.33 9.71
N GLU A 333 2.47 13.72 10.95
CA GLU A 333 3.41 14.78 11.31
C GLU A 333 4.78 14.17 11.67
N PHE A 334 5.83 14.51 10.94
CA PHE A 334 7.17 14.00 11.18
C PHE A 334 7.96 14.94 12.09
N PHE A 335 8.55 14.43 13.16
CA PHE A 335 9.52 15.15 13.99
C PHE A 335 10.92 14.61 13.69
N GLY A 336 11.74 15.39 12.99
CA GLY A 336 13.05 14.96 12.47
C GLY A 336 13.13 15.08 10.95
N ASN A 337 14.26 14.64 10.39
CA ASN A 337 14.49 14.71 8.94
C ASN A 337 13.74 13.59 8.20
N LEU A 338 13.26 13.88 6.99
CA LEU A 338 12.64 12.92 6.08
C LEU A 338 13.34 13.02 4.72
N VAL A 339 13.88 11.91 4.24
CA VAL A 339 14.58 11.80 2.95
C VAL A 339 13.82 10.87 2.04
N ASN A 340 13.20 11.42 1.00
CA ASN A 340 12.59 10.62 -0.06
C ASN A 340 13.62 10.25 -1.10
N THR A 341 13.51 9.01 -1.58
CA THR A 341 14.30 8.50 -2.71
C THR A 341 13.46 8.49 -3.97
N SER A 342 14.05 8.06 -5.10
CA SER A 342 13.37 8.08 -6.39
C SER A 342 12.21 7.11 -6.56
N THR A 343 12.04 6.17 -5.63
CA THR A 343 10.89 5.24 -5.61
C THR A 343 9.78 5.68 -4.66
N ALA A 344 10.02 6.73 -3.86
CA ALA A 344 9.01 7.24 -2.93
C ALA A 344 7.76 7.68 -3.70
N SER A 345 6.58 7.49 -3.11
CA SER A 345 5.31 7.87 -3.73
C SER A 345 4.42 8.61 -2.73
N TRP A 346 3.80 9.68 -3.23
CA TRP A 346 2.93 10.57 -2.47
C TRP A 346 1.63 10.81 -3.23
N THR A 347 0.50 10.71 -2.54
CA THR A 347 -0.81 11.10 -3.06
C THR A 347 -1.42 12.12 -2.11
N PHE A 348 -1.79 13.30 -2.61
CA PHE A 348 -2.50 14.33 -1.84
C PHE A 348 -3.89 14.55 -2.44
N GLY A 349 -4.92 14.31 -1.64
CA GLY A 349 -6.31 14.55 -1.99
C GLY A 349 -6.78 15.97 -1.66
N PHE A 350 -7.65 16.50 -2.52
CA PHE A 350 -8.35 17.76 -2.32
C PHE A 350 -9.85 17.52 -2.44
N ARG A 351 -10.63 18.09 -1.51
CA ARG A 351 -12.07 17.90 -1.40
C ARG A 351 -12.74 19.15 -0.85
N GLY A 352 -14.08 19.18 -0.89
CA GLY A 352 -14.88 20.28 -0.33
C GLY A 352 -15.32 21.28 -1.39
N THR A 353 -15.45 22.56 -1.01
CA THR A 353 -15.89 23.64 -1.93
C THR A 353 -14.79 24.69 -2.06
N PRO A 354 -14.78 25.53 -3.11
CA PRO A 354 -13.83 26.64 -3.21
C PRO A 354 -13.80 27.56 -1.97
N LEU A 355 -14.95 27.69 -1.28
CA LEU A 355 -15.07 28.52 -0.07
C LEU A 355 -14.68 27.79 1.23
N ASP A 356 -14.55 26.46 1.22
CA ASP A 356 -14.10 25.62 2.34
C ASP A 356 -13.25 24.46 1.78
N PRO A 357 -12.07 24.75 1.22
CA PRO A 357 -11.23 23.73 0.61
C PRO A 357 -10.58 22.90 1.72
N LYS A 358 -10.74 21.59 1.63
CA LYS A 358 -10.04 20.63 2.48
C LYS A 358 -9.02 19.93 1.62
N HIS A 359 -7.80 19.87 2.10
CA HIS A 359 -6.74 19.20 1.39
C HIS A 359 -5.84 18.49 2.38
N ASP A 360 -5.18 17.49 1.86
CA ASP A 360 -4.18 16.76 2.57
C ASP A 360 -2.90 17.60 2.72
N GLN A 361 -2.20 17.43 3.84
CA GLN A 361 -0.96 18.13 4.13
C GLN A 361 0.04 17.18 4.80
N LEU A 362 1.31 17.36 4.47
CA LEU A 362 2.45 16.76 5.15
C LEU A 362 3.18 17.83 5.95
N GLN A 363 3.42 17.57 7.23
CA GLN A 363 4.21 18.43 8.10
C GLN A 363 5.49 17.71 8.54
N VAL A 364 6.64 18.37 8.38
CA VAL A 364 7.97 17.84 8.73
C VAL A 364 8.74 18.85 9.59
N HIS A 365 8.85 18.60 10.89
CA HIS A 365 9.64 19.40 11.83
C HIS A 365 11.14 19.09 11.73
N GLY A 366 11.67 19.14 10.51
CA GLY A 366 13.06 18.91 10.17
C GLY A 366 13.34 19.23 8.70
N GLN A 367 14.47 18.73 8.17
CA GLN A 367 14.75 18.82 6.74
C GLN A 367 13.97 17.75 5.98
N LEU A 368 13.25 18.16 4.94
CA LEU A 368 12.65 17.29 3.94
C LEU A 368 13.48 17.33 2.66
N THR A 369 13.96 16.18 2.21
CA THR A 369 14.49 16.02 0.86
C THR A 369 13.41 15.40 -0.04
N LEU A 370 12.98 16.14 -1.05
CA LEU A 370 12.04 15.68 -2.07
C LEU A 370 12.73 14.66 -3.00
N GLY A 371 11.92 13.77 -3.56
CA GLY A 371 12.31 12.72 -4.49
C GLY A 371 11.08 11.86 -4.81
N GLY A 372 11.17 11.05 -5.86
CA GLY A 372 10.10 10.13 -6.24
C GLY A 372 8.92 10.80 -6.93
N HIS A 373 7.77 10.12 -6.89
CA HIS A 373 6.55 10.50 -7.60
C HIS A 373 5.56 11.24 -6.68
N LEU A 374 5.04 12.37 -7.16
CA LEU A 374 3.94 13.09 -6.53
C LEU A 374 2.68 13.02 -7.39
N GLN A 375 1.58 12.55 -6.83
CA GLN A 375 0.25 12.58 -7.42
C GLN A 375 -0.65 13.52 -6.62
N ILE A 376 -1.38 14.38 -7.34
CA ILE A 376 -2.43 15.23 -6.79
C ILE A 376 -3.77 14.72 -7.31
N GLU A 377 -4.78 14.64 -6.44
CA GLU A 377 -6.12 14.20 -6.80
C GLU A 377 -7.18 15.19 -6.33
N PHE A 378 -8.14 15.48 -7.20
CA PHE A 378 -9.34 16.25 -6.86
C PHE A 378 -10.52 15.29 -6.69
N GLU A 379 -11.00 15.18 -5.47
CA GLU A 379 -12.07 14.29 -5.03
C GLU A 379 -13.43 15.01 -5.04
N ASP A 380 -14.52 14.25 -5.07
CA ASP A 380 -15.90 14.75 -4.93
C ASP A 380 -16.27 15.92 -5.88
N GLY A 381 -15.64 15.96 -7.06
CA GLY A 381 -15.86 17.03 -8.05
C GLY A 381 -15.29 18.38 -7.64
N TYR A 382 -14.33 18.42 -6.71
CA TYR A 382 -13.62 19.63 -6.33
C TYR A 382 -12.96 20.27 -7.56
N ALA A 383 -13.26 21.54 -7.79
CA ALA A 383 -12.65 22.35 -8.84
C ALA A 383 -12.07 23.60 -8.18
N PRO A 384 -10.75 23.80 -8.20
CA PRO A 384 -10.16 25.00 -7.61
C PRO A 384 -10.46 26.24 -8.45
N GLU A 385 -10.38 27.40 -7.82
CA GLU A 385 -10.52 28.69 -8.49
C GLU A 385 -9.15 29.28 -8.90
N LEU A 386 -9.17 30.20 -9.86
CA LEU A 386 -7.98 30.90 -10.30
C LEU A 386 -7.37 31.68 -9.11
N LEU A 387 -6.04 31.60 -8.95
CA LEU A 387 -5.26 32.19 -7.85
C LEU A 387 -5.32 31.44 -6.52
N ASP A 388 -6.02 30.30 -6.45
CA ASP A 388 -5.95 29.44 -5.27
C ASP A 388 -4.53 28.96 -5.01
N SER A 389 -4.21 28.79 -3.72
CA SER A 389 -2.88 28.41 -3.27
C SER A 389 -2.94 27.52 -2.04
N PHE A 390 -2.48 26.28 -2.19
CA PHE A 390 -2.58 25.26 -1.16
C PHE A 390 -1.19 24.82 -0.68
N PRO A 391 -0.86 24.98 0.62
CA PRO A 391 0.32 24.36 1.19
C PRO A 391 0.10 22.84 1.29
N ILE A 392 0.77 22.06 0.45
CA ILE A 392 0.70 20.58 0.53
C ILE A 392 1.80 20.02 1.43
N ILE A 393 2.92 20.72 1.55
CA ILE A 393 4.06 20.33 2.38
C ILE A 393 4.55 21.55 3.15
N GLU A 394 4.74 21.38 4.45
CA GLU A 394 5.46 22.33 5.31
C GLU A 394 6.62 21.62 6.01
N ALA A 395 7.81 22.22 5.95
CA ALA A 395 9.00 21.69 6.59
C ALA A 395 9.89 22.78 7.18
N THR A 396 10.81 22.41 8.08
CA THR A 396 11.84 23.37 8.56
C THR A 396 12.76 23.81 7.43
N SER A 397 13.13 22.87 6.54
CA SER A 397 13.75 23.19 5.26
C SER A 397 13.40 22.14 4.20
N VAL A 398 13.29 22.56 2.94
CA VAL A 398 13.06 21.68 1.78
C VAL A 398 14.24 21.73 0.85
N THR A 399 14.71 20.56 0.42
CA THR A 399 15.75 20.38 -0.62
C THR A 399 15.29 19.36 -1.65
N GLY A 400 15.96 19.31 -2.81
CA GLY A 400 15.59 18.38 -3.90
C GLY A 400 14.36 18.82 -4.68
N GLN A 401 13.89 17.93 -5.56
CA GLN A 401 12.67 18.06 -6.36
C GLN A 401 11.99 16.68 -6.44
N PHE A 402 10.71 16.64 -6.81
CA PHE A 402 10.09 15.39 -7.23
C PHE A 402 10.69 14.95 -8.57
N ASP A 403 10.89 13.65 -8.73
CA ASP A 403 11.40 13.08 -9.98
C ASP A 403 10.30 13.05 -11.06
N SER A 404 9.03 12.92 -10.63
CA SER A 404 7.86 13.04 -11.50
C SER A 404 6.66 13.59 -10.74
N VAL A 405 5.75 14.23 -11.47
CA VAL A 405 4.53 14.83 -10.93
C VAL A 405 3.35 14.44 -11.83
N GLN A 406 2.26 14.01 -11.22
CA GLN A 406 0.97 13.81 -11.85
C GLN A 406 -0.04 14.79 -11.25
N LEU A 407 -0.63 15.62 -12.10
CA LEU A 407 -1.57 16.65 -11.70
C LEU A 407 -2.96 16.29 -12.27
N PRO A 408 -4.04 16.57 -11.53
CA PRO A 408 -5.38 16.31 -12.00
C PRO A 408 -5.76 17.30 -13.09
N PHE A 409 -6.87 17.00 -13.74
CA PHE A 409 -7.50 17.91 -14.68
C PHE A 409 -7.98 19.21 -13.99
N VAL A 410 -7.82 20.33 -14.69
CA VAL A 410 -8.36 21.66 -14.36
C VAL A 410 -8.92 22.34 -15.60
N ASP A 411 -9.87 23.26 -15.42
CA ASP A 411 -10.47 24.04 -16.52
C ASP A 411 -9.40 24.52 -17.54
N PRO A 412 -9.69 24.56 -18.85
CA PRO A 412 -8.72 24.98 -19.88
C PRO A 412 -8.08 26.36 -19.67
N ASN A 413 -8.69 27.23 -18.85
CA ASN A 413 -8.16 28.54 -18.47
C ASN A 413 -7.35 28.52 -17.16
N GLN A 414 -7.09 27.34 -16.61
CA GLN A 414 -6.32 27.10 -15.41
C GLN A 414 -5.11 26.20 -15.70
N ALA A 415 -4.12 26.35 -14.85
CA ALA A 415 -2.93 25.53 -14.77
C ALA A 415 -2.57 25.29 -13.31
N LEU A 416 -2.14 24.07 -13.02
CA LEU A 416 -1.61 23.67 -11.73
C LEU A 416 -0.09 23.71 -11.77
N VAL A 417 0.53 24.33 -10.77
CA VAL A 417 1.99 24.38 -10.67
C VAL A 417 2.45 24.19 -9.24
N LEU A 418 3.50 23.39 -9.07
CA LEU A 418 4.20 23.29 -7.82
C LEU A 418 5.18 24.44 -7.64
N SER A 419 5.09 25.11 -6.50
CA SER A 419 6.03 26.13 -6.08
C SER A 419 6.79 25.66 -4.85
N ASN A 420 8.04 25.25 -5.04
CA ASN A 420 8.94 24.91 -3.95
C ASN A 420 9.50 26.19 -3.31
N THR A 421 9.35 26.31 -2.00
CA THR A 421 9.98 27.35 -1.18
C THR A 421 11.08 26.72 -0.33
N GLN A 422 11.83 27.54 0.42
CA GLN A 422 12.81 27.00 1.37
C GLN A 422 12.18 26.15 2.48
N THR A 423 10.89 26.29 2.76
CA THR A 423 10.21 25.70 3.92
C THR A 423 8.93 24.94 3.55
N GLY A 424 8.69 24.66 2.27
CA GLY A 424 7.49 23.94 1.87
C GLY A 424 7.29 23.81 0.36
N VAL A 425 6.21 23.13 -0.01
CA VAL A 425 5.72 23.02 -1.38
C VAL A 425 4.28 23.49 -1.41
N ARG A 426 3.95 24.35 -2.37
CA ARG A 426 2.59 24.83 -2.60
C ARG A 426 2.09 24.40 -3.97
N LEU A 427 0.85 23.96 -4.04
CA LEU A 427 0.11 23.85 -5.29
C LEU A 427 -0.53 25.21 -5.59
N LEU A 428 -0.21 25.79 -6.74
CA LEU A 428 -0.74 27.07 -7.20
C LEU A 428 -1.66 26.86 -8.38
N VAL A 429 -2.85 27.46 -8.34
CA VAL A 429 -3.78 27.51 -9.46
C VAL A 429 -3.66 28.86 -10.11
N ARG A 430 -3.27 28.89 -11.39
CA ARG A 430 -2.99 30.13 -12.12
C ARG A 430 -3.49 30.04 -13.55
N ALA A 431 -3.46 31.15 -14.27
CA ALA A 431 -3.76 31.13 -15.69
C ALA A 431 -2.61 30.44 -16.43
N PRO A 432 -2.88 29.65 -17.49
CA PRO A 432 -1.84 29.12 -18.35
C PRO A 432 -0.97 30.24 -18.90
N ASN A 433 0.33 29.99 -18.96
CA ASN A 433 1.30 30.87 -19.56
C ASN A 433 1.47 30.50 -21.04
N ASP A 434 1.01 31.37 -21.92
CA ASP A 434 1.17 31.18 -23.36
C ASP A 434 2.63 31.29 -23.78
N ARG A 435 3.10 30.28 -24.51
CA ARG A 435 4.49 30.15 -24.96
C ARG A 435 4.53 29.70 -26.40
N ALA A 436 5.49 30.25 -27.14
CA ALA A 436 5.67 29.94 -28.55
C ALA A 436 7.06 29.37 -28.79
N PHE A 437 7.10 28.37 -29.66
CA PHE A 437 8.33 27.88 -30.26
C PHE A 437 8.89 28.93 -31.24
N ILE A 438 10.20 29.20 -31.16
CA ILE A 438 10.87 30.28 -31.92
C ILE A 438 12.10 29.81 -32.71
N SER A 439 12.49 28.53 -32.62
CA SER A 439 13.64 28.03 -33.37
C SER A 439 13.32 27.97 -34.86
N THR A 440 14.28 28.35 -35.70
CA THR A 440 14.22 28.22 -37.17
C THR A 440 14.99 27.00 -37.68
N ASP A 441 15.63 26.23 -36.79
CA ASP A 441 16.41 25.07 -37.17
C ASP A 441 15.50 23.97 -37.73
N ALA A 442 15.96 23.23 -38.74
CA ALA A 442 15.17 22.16 -39.35
C ALA A 442 14.74 21.08 -38.34
N SER A 443 15.53 20.88 -37.28
CA SER A 443 15.18 20.03 -36.15
C SER A 443 15.64 20.67 -34.84
N SER A 444 14.84 20.56 -33.79
CA SER A 444 15.16 21.07 -32.45
C SER A 444 14.63 20.15 -31.36
N SER A 445 15.28 20.13 -30.21
CA SER A 445 14.73 19.46 -29.02
C SER A 445 13.68 20.35 -28.36
N PHE A 446 12.59 19.73 -27.89
CA PHE A 446 11.58 20.37 -27.06
C PHE A 446 12.17 20.85 -25.72
N HIS A 447 13.22 20.18 -25.25
CA HIS A 447 13.92 20.44 -24.00
C HIS A 447 15.13 21.36 -24.15
N ALA A 448 15.25 22.09 -25.27
CA ALA A 448 16.24 23.14 -25.44
C ALA A 448 15.66 24.51 -25.06
N ALA A 449 16.10 25.10 -23.95
CA ALA A 449 15.54 26.36 -23.45
C ALA A 449 15.62 27.54 -24.46
N SER A 450 16.56 27.49 -25.39
CA SER A 450 16.74 28.50 -26.45
C SER A 450 15.68 28.46 -27.54
N THR A 451 14.87 27.41 -27.63
CA THR A 451 13.84 27.26 -28.67
C THR A 451 12.51 27.91 -28.30
N TRP A 452 12.42 28.54 -27.11
CA TRP A 452 11.18 29.09 -26.56
C TRP A 452 11.27 30.60 -26.29
N ASN A 453 10.16 31.32 -26.45
CA ASN A 453 10.03 32.76 -26.15
C ASN A 453 9.97 33.08 -24.63
N SER A 454 10.75 32.37 -23.81
CA SER A 454 10.55 32.24 -22.36
C SER A 454 11.67 32.84 -21.50
N ASN A 455 12.57 33.62 -22.10
CA ASN A 455 13.85 34.05 -21.51
C ASN A 455 14.73 32.86 -21.09
N ASN A 456 14.91 31.88 -21.99
CA ASN A 456 15.75 30.70 -21.79
C ASN A 456 15.29 29.83 -20.61
N ARG A 457 13.97 29.63 -20.49
CA ARG A 457 13.35 28.65 -19.57
C ARG A 457 12.83 27.45 -20.35
N LEU A 458 12.80 26.30 -19.70
CA LEU A 458 12.21 25.08 -20.23
C LEU A 458 10.68 25.07 -20.05
N PRO A 459 9.96 24.31 -20.88
CA PRO A 459 8.55 23.99 -20.67
C PRO A 459 8.25 23.51 -19.25
N ASN A 460 7.09 23.92 -18.76
CA ASN A 460 6.61 23.60 -17.42
C ASN A 460 5.10 23.33 -17.45
N THR A 461 4.58 22.77 -16.37
CA THR A 461 3.18 22.39 -16.14
C THR A 461 2.15 23.50 -16.38
N ASP A 462 2.53 24.79 -16.30
CA ASP A 462 1.64 25.92 -16.65
C ASP A 462 1.72 26.40 -18.08
N TRP A 463 2.52 25.78 -18.95
CA TRP A 463 2.69 26.29 -20.29
C TRP A 463 1.57 25.79 -21.20
N ARG A 464 0.89 26.73 -21.84
CA ARG A 464 0.08 26.47 -23.03
C ARG A 464 0.94 26.83 -24.23
N ILE A 465 1.29 25.83 -25.02
CA ILE A 465 2.35 25.93 -26.01
C ILE A 465 1.77 25.98 -27.42
N GLU A 466 2.33 26.85 -28.25
CA GLU A 466 2.11 26.86 -29.69
C GLU A 466 3.41 26.57 -30.43
N ILE A 467 3.41 25.49 -31.20
CA ILE A 467 4.52 25.05 -32.05
C ILE A 467 4.11 25.26 -33.50
N ASN A 468 4.54 26.40 -34.04
CA ASN A 468 4.33 26.74 -35.44
C ASN A 468 5.64 26.61 -36.21
N ASN A 469 5.58 26.16 -37.47
CA ASN A 469 6.73 26.16 -38.36
C ASN A 469 7.31 27.58 -38.50
N GLN A 470 8.60 27.75 -38.20
CA GLN A 470 9.29 29.05 -38.28
C GLN A 470 10.21 29.17 -39.50
N SER A 471 10.44 28.08 -40.25
CA SER A 471 11.45 28.02 -41.31
C SER A 471 10.88 28.18 -42.72
N GLY A 472 9.57 27.95 -42.91
CA GLY A 472 8.93 27.93 -44.23
C GLY A 472 9.26 26.68 -45.07
N THR A 473 10.00 25.74 -44.49
CA THR A 473 10.32 24.41 -45.03
C THR A 473 9.93 23.36 -43.98
N PRO A 474 9.92 22.05 -44.26
CA PRO A 474 9.68 21.05 -43.20
C PRO A 474 10.58 21.29 -41.98
N GLN A 475 9.96 21.24 -40.79
CA GLN A 475 10.63 21.44 -39.50
C GLN A 475 10.14 20.40 -38.49
N ALA A 476 11.00 19.99 -37.57
CA ALA A 476 10.68 19.00 -36.55
C ALA A 476 11.07 19.43 -35.13
N VAL A 477 10.26 19.05 -34.15
CA VAL A 477 10.53 19.16 -32.72
C VAL A 477 10.48 17.78 -32.09
N LEU A 478 11.54 17.41 -31.37
CA LEU A 478 11.66 16.11 -30.71
C LEU A 478 11.38 16.23 -29.22
N ILE A 479 10.43 15.44 -28.71
CA ILE A 479 10.24 15.16 -27.29
C ILE A 479 11.01 13.86 -26.98
N ASP A 480 12.19 13.98 -26.37
CA ASP A 480 13.09 12.87 -26.03
C ASP A 480 13.16 12.57 -24.53
N GLN A 481 12.37 13.29 -23.72
CA GLN A 481 12.26 13.10 -22.27
C GLN A 481 10.81 13.30 -21.82
N PRO A 482 10.38 12.65 -20.71
CA PRO A 482 9.04 12.84 -20.15
C PRO A 482 8.73 14.33 -19.94
N THR A 483 7.54 14.74 -20.37
CA THR A 483 7.16 16.16 -20.39
C THR A 483 5.76 16.33 -19.85
N GLN A 484 5.56 17.35 -19.01
CA GLN A 484 4.24 17.76 -18.55
C GLN A 484 3.99 19.24 -18.80
N ILE A 485 2.90 19.56 -19.51
CA ILE A 485 2.49 20.91 -19.89
C ILE A 485 0.96 21.07 -19.78
N GLN A 486 0.46 22.30 -19.87
CA GLN A 486 -0.98 22.55 -19.78
C GLN A 486 -1.70 22.23 -21.09
N GLY A 487 -1.14 22.59 -22.23
CA GLY A 487 -1.79 22.37 -23.51
C GLY A 487 -0.82 22.61 -24.65
N LEU A 488 -1.14 22.08 -25.82
CA LEU A 488 -0.25 22.16 -26.96
C LEU A 488 -1.02 22.28 -28.25
N THR A 489 -0.60 23.22 -29.08
CA THR A 489 -1.01 23.34 -30.46
C THR A 489 0.19 23.13 -31.37
N VAL A 490 0.04 22.33 -32.43
CA VAL A 490 1.04 22.15 -33.46
C VAL A 490 0.44 22.52 -34.82
N ALA A 491 1.10 23.42 -35.56
CA ALA A 491 0.66 23.83 -36.89
C ALA A 491 1.85 24.04 -37.83
N GLY A 492 1.64 23.75 -39.12
CA GLY A 492 2.62 24.06 -40.14
C GLY A 492 2.69 25.55 -40.49
N GLY A 493 3.54 25.86 -41.45
CA GLY A 493 3.68 27.20 -42.00
C GLY A 493 2.67 27.45 -43.13
N PRO A 494 2.47 28.71 -43.54
CA PRO A 494 1.53 29.07 -44.60
C PRO A 494 2.01 28.67 -46.01
N ALA A 495 3.27 28.23 -46.16
CA ALA A 495 3.81 27.80 -47.44
C ALA A 495 3.49 26.31 -47.69
N PRO A 496 3.17 25.91 -48.93
CA PRO A 496 2.94 24.50 -49.25
C PRO A 496 4.14 23.64 -48.86
N GLY A 497 3.91 22.58 -48.07
CA GLY A 497 4.96 21.67 -47.59
C GLY A 497 5.79 22.20 -46.42
N ALA A 498 5.43 23.33 -45.81
CA ALA A 498 6.04 23.81 -44.57
C ALA A 498 5.48 23.03 -43.35
N THR A 499 5.63 21.71 -43.35
CA THR A 499 5.13 20.83 -42.29
C THR A 499 5.81 21.14 -40.96
N MET A 500 5.06 21.12 -39.85
CA MET A 500 5.63 21.13 -38.50
C MET A 500 5.42 19.78 -37.84
N THR A 501 6.50 19.03 -37.65
CA THR A 501 6.46 17.70 -37.04
C THR A 501 6.77 17.76 -35.55
N LEU A 502 5.88 17.23 -34.73
CA LEU A 502 6.15 16.87 -33.34
C LEU A 502 6.43 15.36 -33.28
N ASN A 503 7.66 15.00 -32.93
CA ASN A 503 8.07 13.62 -32.74
C ASN A 503 8.05 13.28 -31.24
N VAL A 504 7.26 12.28 -30.85
CA VAL A 504 7.32 11.68 -29.51
C VAL A 504 8.14 10.40 -29.61
N ALA A 505 9.31 10.38 -28.95
CA ALA A 505 10.26 9.28 -29.04
C ALA A 505 9.77 8.00 -28.33
N ASP A 506 10.40 6.88 -28.66
CA ASP A 506 10.14 5.55 -28.08
C ASP A 506 10.22 5.57 -26.55
N GLY A 507 9.20 5.01 -25.91
CA GLY A 507 9.08 4.92 -24.45
C GLY A 507 8.92 6.27 -23.74
N ILE A 508 8.78 7.38 -24.47
CA ILE A 508 8.57 8.71 -23.88
C ILE A 508 7.08 9.04 -23.82
N GLU A 509 6.66 9.59 -22.68
CA GLU A 509 5.32 10.12 -22.48
C GLU A 509 5.34 11.65 -22.48
N ALA A 510 4.47 12.25 -23.30
CA ALA A 510 4.12 13.66 -23.27
C ALA A 510 2.73 13.81 -22.66
N HIS A 511 2.65 14.38 -21.46
CA HIS A 511 1.42 14.56 -20.69
C HIS A 511 0.94 16.02 -20.77
N LEU A 512 -0.28 16.21 -21.25
CA LEU A 512 -1.00 17.45 -21.34
C LEU A 512 -2.19 17.41 -20.38
N THR A 513 -2.23 18.32 -19.41
CA THR A 513 -3.36 18.44 -18.49
C THR A 513 -4.57 19.17 -19.10
N GLY A 514 -4.43 19.60 -20.35
CA GLY A 514 -5.43 20.26 -21.17
C GLY A 514 -5.39 19.73 -22.61
N LEU A 515 -5.91 20.53 -23.55
CA LEU A 515 -6.17 20.08 -24.93
C LEU A 515 -4.88 19.91 -25.74
N PHE A 516 -4.92 18.95 -26.66
CA PHE A 516 -4.00 18.87 -27.79
C PHE A 516 -4.72 19.21 -29.10
N ASP A 517 -4.23 20.24 -29.80
CA ASP A 517 -4.75 20.67 -31.09
C ASP A 517 -3.68 20.49 -32.18
N LEU A 518 -3.96 19.63 -33.15
CA LEU A 518 -3.14 19.49 -34.35
C LEU A 518 -3.85 20.17 -35.50
N ARG A 519 -3.23 21.21 -36.08
CA ARG A 519 -3.84 22.02 -37.15
C ARG A 519 -3.23 21.71 -38.51
N GLU A 520 -3.75 22.37 -39.55
CA GLU A 520 -3.26 22.28 -40.93
C GLU A 520 -1.73 22.28 -41.03
N ASN A 521 -1.18 21.31 -41.77
CA ASN A 521 0.26 21.06 -41.95
C ASN A 521 1.04 20.78 -40.64
N GLY A 522 0.36 20.63 -39.50
CA GLY A 522 0.91 20.02 -38.30
C GLY A 522 0.99 18.49 -38.49
N HIS A 523 2.05 17.89 -37.99
CA HIS A 523 2.28 16.44 -38.05
C HIS A 523 2.63 15.93 -36.65
N LEU A 524 1.84 15.03 -36.09
CA LEU A 524 2.20 14.25 -34.91
C LEU A 524 2.77 12.92 -35.39
N GLN A 525 4.01 12.64 -35.04
CA GLN A 525 4.67 11.37 -35.29
C GLN A 525 4.93 10.67 -33.95
N LEU A 526 4.35 9.50 -33.77
CA LEU A 526 4.62 8.62 -32.64
C LEU A 526 5.68 7.60 -33.08
N GLY A 527 6.78 7.53 -32.33
CA GLY A 527 7.84 6.53 -32.55
C GLY A 527 7.84 5.50 -31.43
N ASP A 528 6.71 4.86 -31.18
CA ASP A 528 6.35 4.03 -30.01
C ASP A 528 6.21 4.80 -28.68
N GLY A 529 6.20 6.13 -28.75
CA GLY A 529 5.89 7.01 -27.61
C GLY A 529 4.39 7.12 -27.30
N SER A 530 4.08 7.82 -26.20
CA SER A 530 2.71 8.09 -25.76
C SER A 530 2.44 9.59 -25.65
N LEU A 531 1.28 10.01 -26.17
CA LEU A 531 0.73 11.33 -25.97
C LEU A 531 -0.53 11.21 -25.09
N LEU A 532 -0.48 11.74 -23.88
CA LEU A 532 -1.60 11.77 -22.95
C LEU A 532 -2.21 13.17 -22.91
N SER A 533 -3.49 13.33 -23.28
CA SER A 533 -4.24 14.57 -23.11
C SER A 533 -5.53 14.34 -22.33
N THR A 534 -5.65 14.98 -21.17
CA THR A 534 -6.80 14.78 -20.27
C THR A 534 -8.07 15.53 -20.69
N GLN A 535 -8.01 16.39 -21.72
CA GLN A 535 -9.15 17.19 -22.20
C GLN A 535 -9.63 16.87 -23.61
N GLY A 536 -8.87 16.08 -24.35
CA GLY A 536 -9.21 15.73 -25.71
C GLY A 536 -8.09 16.07 -26.67
N PHE A 537 -8.11 15.34 -27.78
CA PHE A 537 -7.26 15.60 -28.92
C PHE A 537 -8.16 15.95 -30.11
N THR A 538 -7.96 17.13 -30.70
CA THR A 538 -8.53 17.46 -32.02
C THR A 538 -7.44 17.50 -33.09
N ASN A 539 -7.60 16.71 -34.15
CA ASN A 539 -6.83 16.86 -35.39
C ASN A 539 -7.67 17.63 -36.43
N ASP A 540 -7.47 18.93 -36.53
CA ASP A 540 -8.15 19.84 -37.45
C ASP A 540 -7.30 20.10 -38.71
N GLY A 541 -7.17 19.06 -39.54
CA GLY A 541 -6.48 19.13 -40.84
C GLY A 541 -4.97 18.85 -40.82
N GLY A 542 -4.43 18.39 -39.69
CA GLY A 542 -3.05 17.88 -39.61
C GLY A 542 -2.96 16.37 -39.91
N THR A 543 -1.79 15.79 -39.65
CA THR A 543 -1.52 14.35 -39.85
C THR A 543 -1.02 13.71 -38.55
N VAL A 544 -1.61 12.58 -38.17
CA VAL A 544 -1.14 11.71 -37.08
C VAL A 544 -0.59 10.44 -37.70
N SER A 545 0.63 10.04 -37.34
CA SER A 545 1.24 8.83 -37.90
C SER A 545 2.26 8.14 -36.99
N GLY A 546 2.73 6.98 -37.45
CA GLY A 546 3.71 6.16 -36.76
C GLY A 546 3.07 5.08 -35.91
N THR A 547 3.77 4.68 -34.86
CA THR A 547 3.34 3.65 -33.92
C THR A 547 3.37 4.22 -32.51
N GLY A 548 2.44 3.81 -31.65
CA GLY A 548 2.39 4.34 -30.28
C GLY A 548 0.97 4.58 -29.79
N THR A 549 0.85 5.37 -28.73
CA THR A 549 -0.42 5.58 -28.02
C THR A 549 -0.83 7.05 -27.99
N VAL A 550 -2.10 7.29 -28.30
CA VAL A 550 -2.84 8.51 -27.97
C VAL A 550 -3.76 8.14 -26.82
N ALA A 551 -3.45 8.60 -25.60
CA ALA A 551 -4.31 8.44 -24.45
C ALA A 551 -5.13 9.72 -24.23
N THR A 552 -6.44 9.65 -24.36
CA THR A 552 -7.30 10.82 -24.20
C THR A 552 -8.75 10.43 -23.98
N ASN A 553 -9.56 11.29 -23.36
CA ASN A 553 -10.99 10.99 -23.22
C ASN A 553 -11.71 10.93 -24.57
N SER A 554 -11.31 11.78 -25.53
CA SER A 554 -11.90 11.81 -26.88
C SER A 554 -10.88 12.31 -27.90
N PHE A 555 -10.66 11.52 -28.95
CA PHE A 555 -9.87 11.89 -30.11
C PHE A 555 -10.80 12.17 -31.30
N VAL A 556 -10.86 13.43 -31.74
CA VAL A 556 -11.61 13.86 -32.91
C VAL A 556 -10.66 14.01 -34.10
N ASN A 557 -10.80 13.16 -35.11
CA ASN A 557 -10.00 13.21 -36.32
C ASN A 557 -10.74 13.91 -37.47
N GLY A 558 -10.38 15.16 -37.75
CA GLY A 558 -10.77 15.92 -38.94
C GLY A 558 -9.65 16.08 -39.98
N GLY A 559 -8.46 15.52 -39.72
CA GLY A 559 -7.29 15.48 -40.61
C GLY A 559 -6.95 14.05 -41.03
N THR A 560 -5.67 13.76 -41.29
CA THR A 560 -5.20 12.42 -41.68
C THR A 560 -4.72 11.62 -40.47
N LEU A 561 -5.13 10.35 -40.36
CA LEU A 561 -4.59 9.36 -39.44
C LEU A 561 -3.98 8.22 -40.25
N SER A 562 -2.69 7.94 -40.06
CA SER A 562 -1.93 6.96 -40.84
C SER A 562 -1.00 6.15 -39.92
N PRO A 563 -1.47 5.01 -39.36
CA PRO A 563 -0.62 4.15 -38.53
C PRO A 563 0.63 3.66 -39.27
N GLY A 564 1.60 3.13 -38.52
CA GLY A 564 2.76 2.43 -39.07
C GLY A 564 3.94 3.30 -39.52
N GLY A 565 3.69 4.54 -39.94
CA GLY A 565 4.76 5.47 -40.32
C GLY A 565 5.36 5.13 -41.69
N ASP A 566 6.56 4.54 -41.72
CA ASP A 566 7.26 4.12 -42.97
C ASP A 566 6.99 2.64 -43.34
N GLY A 567 6.07 1.98 -42.64
CA GLY A 567 5.67 0.60 -42.90
C GLY A 567 4.50 0.17 -42.03
N ILE A 568 4.19 -1.13 -41.99
CA ILE A 568 3.04 -1.65 -41.26
C ILE A 568 3.16 -1.42 -39.74
N GLY A 569 2.10 -0.90 -39.11
CA GLY A 569 2.03 -0.80 -37.66
C GLY A 569 0.67 -0.44 -37.07
N THR A 570 0.68 -0.06 -35.80
CA THR A 570 -0.54 0.20 -35.04
C THR A 570 -0.45 1.49 -34.24
N ILE A 571 -1.50 2.30 -34.32
CA ILE A 571 -1.73 3.39 -33.37
C ILE A 571 -2.84 2.95 -32.42
N THR A 572 -2.58 3.06 -31.14
CA THR A 572 -3.57 2.83 -30.08
C THR A 572 -4.18 4.16 -29.67
N VAL A 573 -5.51 4.22 -29.64
CA VAL A 573 -6.30 5.28 -29.02
C VAL A 573 -6.87 4.72 -27.72
N ASP A 574 -6.24 5.08 -26.60
CA ASP A 574 -6.76 4.76 -25.27
C ASP A 574 -7.78 5.84 -24.88
N GLY A 575 -8.99 5.68 -25.42
CA GLY A 575 -10.03 6.71 -25.44
C GLY A 575 -11.14 6.44 -26.42
N ASP A 576 -12.14 7.33 -26.45
CA ASP A 576 -13.14 7.36 -27.52
C ASP A 576 -12.54 7.96 -28.79
N PHE A 577 -12.90 7.42 -29.96
CA PHE A 577 -12.45 7.88 -31.27
C PHE A 577 -13.63 8.33 -32.13
N LEU A 578 -13.60 9.60 -32.54
CA LEU A 578 -14.56 10.21 -33.45
C LEU A 578 -13.87 10.54 -34.78
N GLN A 579 -14.21 9.81 -35.84
CA GLN A 579 -13.82 10.17 -37.19
C GLN A 579 -14.78 11.24 -37.71
N GLY A 580 -14.27 12.46 -37.91
CA GLY A 580 -15.03 13.56 -38.50
C GLY A 580 -15.20 13.41 -40.01
N ALA A 581 -16.21 14.08 -40.58
CA ALA A 581 -16.52 14.01 -42.01
C ALA A 581 -15.40 14.52 -42.96
N SER A 582 -14.48 15.35 -42.46
CA SER A 582 -13.28 15.78 -43.20
C SER A 582 -12.06 14.91 -42.92
N GLY A 583 -12.15 14.01 -41.94
CA GLY A 583 -11.06 13.14 -41.54
C GLY A 583 -10.79 12.10 -42.62
N LYS A 584 -9.52 11.72 -42.74
CA LYS A 584 -9.02 10.64 -43.57
C LYS A 584 -8.29 9.61 -42.73
N ILE A 585 -8.55 8.32 -42.95
CA ILE A 585 -7.74 7.22 -42.42
C ILE A 585 -6.99 6.57 -43.58
N VAL A 586 -5.67 6.46 -43.46
CA VAL A 586 -4.80 5.82 -44.45
C VAL A 586 -4.25 4.54 -43.83
N ILE A 587 -4.41 3.44 -44.55
CA ILE A 587 -4.00 2.10 -44.10
C ILE A 587 -3.06 1.51 -45.14
N GLU A 588 -1.84 1.20 -44.73
CA GLU A 588 -0.91 0.40 -45.50
C GLU A 588 -1.26 -1.09 -45.43
N VAL A 589 -1.20 -1.79 -46.55
CA VAL A 589 -1.55 -3.21 -46.67
C VAL A 589 -0.46 -3.95 -47.44
N GLY A 590 0.27 -4.81 -46.74
CA GLY A 590 1.30 -5.70 -47.29
C GLY A 590 0.91 -7.17 -47.35
N GLY A 591 -0.26 -7.53 -46.82
CA GLY A 591 -0.79 -8.89 -46.79
C GLY A 591 -2.16 -8.99 -46.12
N VAL A 592 -2.70 -10.19 -46.03
CA VAL A 592 -4.05 -10.45 -45.47
C VAL A 592 -4.04 -10.92 -44.01
N GLU A 593 -2.89 -11.32 -43.49
CA GLU A 593 -2.78 -11.79 -42.11
C GLU A 593 -2.62 -10.61 -41.13
N PRO A 594 -3.09 -10.73 -39.87
CA PRO A 594 -2.85 -9.73 -38.85
C PRO A 594 -1.35 -9.39 -38.71
N GLY A 595 -1.05 -8.09 -38.60
CA GLY A 595 0.32 -7.58 -38.58
C GLY A 595 0.97 -7.42 -39.97
N GLN A 596 0.22 -7.66 -41.05
CA GLN A 596 0.63 -7.34 -42.43
C GLN A 596 -0.11 -6.12 -43.01
N TYR A 597 -0.93 -5.46 -42.20
CA TYR A 597 -1.62 -4.23 -42.56
C TYR A 597 -1.75 -3.33 -41.32
N ASP A 598 -1.91 -2.04 -41.55
CA ASP A 598 -2.06 -1.05 -40.50
C ASP A 598 -3.35 -1.23 -39.70
N VAL A 599 -3.28 -0.88 -38.42
CA VAL A 599 -4.44 -0.95 -37.52
C VAL A 599 -4.54 0.32 -36.68
N VAL A 600 -5.76 0.85 -36.56
CA VAL A 600 -6.15 1.77 -35.50
C VAL A 600 -6.84 0.96 -34.41
N HIS A 601 -6.20 0.82 -33.25
CA HIS A 601 -6.78 0.11 -32.11
C HIS A 601 -7.41 1.12 -31.16
N VAL A 602 -8.71 1.00 -30.87
CA VAL A 602 -9.45 1.93 -30.01
C VAL A 602 -9.96 1.17 -28.78
N ALA A 603 -9.57 1.63 -27.59
CA ALA A 603 -10.01 1.04 -26.33
C ALA A 603 -11.43 1.49 -25.92
N GLY A 604 -11.83 2.69 -26.34
CA GLY A 604 -13.16 3.26 -26.10
C GLY A 604 -14.15 3.02 -27.23
N GLN A 605 -15.14 3.92 -27.32
CA GLN A 605 -16.17 3.88 -28.36
C GLN A 605 -15.66 4.47 -29.67
N VAL A 606 -16.13 3.90 -30.77
CA VAL A 606 -15.87 4.42 -32.11
C VAL A 606 -17.16 5.02 -32.68
N ASP A 607 -17.09 6.31 -32.99
CA ASP A 607 -18.08 7.02 -33.79
C ASP A 607 -17.45 7.41 -35.12
N ALA A 608 -17.74 6.63 -36.16
CA ALA A 608 -17.28 6.92 -37.50
C ALA A 608 -18.38 7.68 -38.25
N GLN A 609 -18.26 9.00 -38.36
CA GLN A 609 -19.01 9.74 -39.36
C GLN A 609 -18.34 9.53 -40.72
N LEU A 610 -19.13 9.54 -41.81
CA LEU A 610 -18.69 9.27 -43.20
C LEU A 610 -17.51 10.19 -43.60
N GLY A 611 -16.30 9.77 -43.23
CA GLY A 611 -15.02 10.36 -43.59
C GLY A 611 -14.39 9.61 -44.76
N ASP A 612 -13.16 9.96 -45.09
CA ASP A 612 -12.41 9.30 -46.15
C ASP A 612 -11.57 8.14 -45.60
N PHE A 613 -11.50 7.05 -46.35
CA PHE A 613 -10.65 5.90 -46.06
C PHE A 613 -9.81 5.62 -47.30
N ASP A 614 -8.53 5.31 -47.10
CA ASP A 614 -7.61 5.04 -48.19
C ASP A 614 -6.76 3.82 -47.88
N LEU A 615 -6.66 2.91 -48.86
CA LEU A 615 -5.80 1.73 -48.80
C LEU A 615 -4.59 1.93 -49.69
N VAL A 616 -3.41 1.83 -49.09
CA VAL A 616 -2.13 1.90 -49.78
C VAL A 616 -1.49 0.52 -49.76
N PHE A 617 -1.38 -0.12 -50.92
CA PHE A 617 -0.71 -1.41 -51.02
C PHE A 617 0.80 -1.23 -51.00
N VAL A 618 1.49 -1.95 -50.11
CA VAL A 618 2.93 -1.82 -49.89
C VAL A 618 3.67 -3.14 -50.13
N ASP A 619 4.99 -3.06 -50.25
CA ASP A 619 5.87 -4.23 -50.32
C ASP A 619 6.45 -4.52 -48.93
N SER A 620 6.00 -5.60 -48.29
CA SER A 620 6.52 -6.06 -46.99
C SER A 620 7.65 -7.10 -47.11
N GLY A 621 8.40 -7.08 -48.22
CA GLY A 621 9.55 -7.96 -48.47
C GLY A 621 9.29 -9.10 -49.45
N GLY A 622 8.12 -9.11 -50.10
CA GLY A 622 7.68 -10.14 -51.06
C GLY A 622 7.35 -9.62 -52.47
N GLY A 623 7.53 -8.31 -52.70
CA GLY A 623 6.95 -7.58 -53.81
C GLY A 623 5.70 -6.82 -53.38
N LEU A 624 5.28 -5.85 -54.21
CA LEU A 624 4.04 -5.08 -54.00
C LEU A 624 2.86 -6.03 -53.79
N PHE A 625 2.16 -5.90 -52.67
CA PHE A 625 1.01 -6.75 -52.36
C PHE A 625 -0.09 -6.60 -53.43
N GLN A 626 -0.61 -7.74 -53.87
CA GLN A 626 -1.70 -7.84 -54.84
C GLN A 626 -2.87 -8.55 -54.16
N PRO A 627 -3.87 -7.82 -53.65
CA PRO A 627 -5.04 -8.45 -53.06
C PRO A 627 -5.89 -9.18 -54.09
N HIS A 628 -6.66 -10.14 -53.60
CA HIS A 628 -7.71 -10.83 -54.34
C HIS A 628 -9.09 -10.30 -53.93
N TYR A 629 -10.08 -10.47 -54.82
CA TYR A 629 -11.47 -10.18 -54.48
C TYR A 629 -11.93 -11.04 -53.29
N GLY A 630 -12.55 -10.39 -52.32
CA GLY A 630 -12.98 -11.00 -51.07
C GLY A 630 -11.96 -10.93 -49.94
N ASP A 631 -10.71 -10.51 -50.20
CA ASP A 631 -9.75 -10.20 -49.13
C ASP A 631 -10.33 -9.12 -48.21
N SER A 632 -10.17 -9.33 -46.90
CA SER A 632 -10.71 -8.43 -45.88
C SER A 632 -9.67 -8.11 -44.82
N PHE A 633 -9.61 -6.85 -44.41
CA PHE A 633 -8.65 -6.34 -43.44
C PHE A 633 -9.41 -5.66 -42.31
N LYS A 634 -9.12 -6.02 -41.06
CA LYS A 634 -9.69 -5.35 -39.89
C LYS A 634 -8.84 -4.13 -39.55
N ILE A 635 -9.20 -3.00 -40.12
CA ILE A 635 -8.37 -1.78 -40.10
C ILE A 635 -8.60 -0.90 -38.87
N LEU A 636 -9.76 -1.06 -38.22
CA LEU A 636 -10.07 -0.39 -36.97
C LEU A 636 -10.70 -1.38 -36.00
N GLU A 637 -10.15 -1.45 -34.80
CA GLU A 637 -10.66 -2.29 -33.71
C GLU A 637 -11.29 -1.41 -32.63
N GLY A 638 -12.48 -1.76 -32.16
CA GLY A 638 -13.19 -1.03 -31.12
C GLY A 638 -14.69 -1.31 -31.15
N ASP A 639 -15.38 -0.88 -30.10
CA ASP A 639 -16.84 -1.00 -29.99
C ASP A 639 -17.50 0.10 -30.85
N ASN A 640 -18.02 -0.30 -32.01
CA ASN A 640 -18.70 0.61 -32.93
C ASN A 640 -20.16 0.82 -32.53
N THR A 641 -20.62 2.06 -32.64
CA THR A 641 -21.99 2.43 -32.25
C THR A 641 -22.98 2.47 -33.42
N LEU A 642 -22.52 2.59 -34.68
CA LEU A 642 -23.40 2.72 -35.85
C LEU A 642 -22.92 1.89 -37.05
N PRO A 643 -23.82 1.11 -37.70
CA PRO A 643 -23.52 0.40 -38.93
C PRO A 643 -23.41 1.37 -40.12
N PHE A 644 -22.35 1.26 -40.92
CA PHE A 644 -22.20 1.93 -42.22
C PHE A 644 -21.49 1.01 -43.23
N GLU A 645 -21.64 1.29 -44.51
CA GLU A 645 -20.86 0.68 -45.59
C GLU A 645 -20.71 1.70 -46.73
N ASP A 646 -19.47 2.04 -47.06
CA ASP A 646 -19.11 2.94 -48.16
C ASP A 646 -18.13 2.24 -49.09
N CYS A 647 -18.26 2.47 -50.41
CA CYS A 647 -17.39 1.86 -51.41
C CYS A 647 -16.59 2.92 -52.16
N TYR A 648 -15.31 2.64 -52.35
CA TYR A 648 -14.34 3.51 -52.96
C TYR A 648 -13.83 2.88 -54.25
N SER A 649 -13.83 3.66 -55.33
CA SER A 649 -13.20 3.28 -56.59
C SER A 649 -11.84 3.96 -56.70
N ASN A 650 -10.77 3.17 -56.74
CA ASN A 650 -9.42 3.73 -56.91
C ASN A 650 -8.90 3.41 -58.33
N PRO A 651 -8.81 4.41 -59.22
CA PRO A 651 -8.37 4.20 -60.61
C PRO A 651 -6.94 3.67 -60.74
N ALA A 652 -6.12 3.79 -59.69
CA ALA A 652 -4.75 3.33 -59.65
C ALA A 652 -4.58 1.99 -58.91
N SER A 653 -5.64 1.44 -58.30
CA SER A 653 -5.58 0.19 -57.55
C SER A 653 -6.88 -0.64 -57.67
N TYR A 654 -7.37 -1.21 -56.57
CA TYR A 654 -8.53 -2.08 -56.51
C TYR A 654 -9.72 -1.32 -55.92
N ASP A 655 -10.93 -1.69 -56.32
CA ASP A 655 -12.13 -1.21 -55.66
C ASP A 655 -12.32 -1.92 -54.32
N TYR A 656 -12.77 -1.19 -53.30
CA TYR A 656 -13.00 -1.74 -51.96
C TYR A 656 -14.18 -1.07 -51.28
N CYS A 657 -14.80 -1.79 -50.34
CA CYS A 657 -15.81 -1.23 -49.45
C CYS A 657 -15.31 -1.28 -48.01
N VAL A 658 -15.58 -0.21 -47.26
CA VAL A 658 -15.31 -0.09 -45.83
C VAL A 658 -16.65 -0.15 -45.12
N GLY A 659 -16.77 -1.04 -44.14
CA GLY A 659 -18.00 -1.16 -43.37
C GLY A 659 -17.75 -1.54 -41.91
N SER A 660 -18.69 -1.17 -41.05
CA SER A 660 -18.62 -1.46 -39.62
C SER A 660 -19.38 -2.72 -39.22
N THR A 661 -18.85 -3.38 -38.20
CA THR A 661 -19.50 -4.44 -37.42
C THR A 661 -19.43 -4.07 -35.95
N ASP A 662 -20.14 -4.82 -35.10
CA ASP A 662 -20.04 -4.69 -33.63
C ASP A 662 -18.59 -4.84 -33.11
N SER A 663 -17.71 -5.50 -33.88
CA SER A 663 -16.34 -5.82 -33.48
C SER A 663 -15.24 -4.92 -34.08
N GLY A 664 -15.62 -3.91 -34.88
CA GLY A 664 -14.69 -3.01 -35.56
C GLY A 664 -15.06 -2.71 -37.03
N ILE A 665 -14.17 -2.00 -37.73
CA ILE A 665 -14.33 -1.61 -39.14
C ILE A 665 -13.43 -2.47 -40.03
N PHE A 666 -13.99 -2.94 -41.14
CA PHE A 666 -13.32 -3.78 -42.10
C PHE A 666 -13.29 -3.12 -43.47
N ALA A 667 -12.13 -3.21 -44.14
CA ALA A 667 -12.04 -2.95 -45.57
C ALA A 667 -12.04 -4.27 -46.34
N ARG A 668 -12.87 -4.38 -47.37
CA ARG A 668 -13.00 -5.59 -48.21
C ARG A 668 -12.81 -5.25 -49.67
N ILE A 669 -11.96 -6.00 -50.35
CA ILE A 669 -11.72 -5.85 -51.79
C ILE A 669 -12.90 -6.42 -52.56
N VAL A 670 -13.47 -5.63 -53.47
CA VAL A 670 -14.69 -5.98 -54.20
C VAL A 670 -14.48 -5.81 -55.70
N GLU A 671 -15.30 -6.52 -56.47
CA GLU A 671 -15.46 -6.25 -57.90
C GLU A 671 -16.66 -5.31 -58.04
N LEU A 672 -16.42 -4.00 -58.24
CA LEU A 672 -17.51 -3.09 -58.57
C LEU A 672 -17.93 -3.34 -60.02
N SER A 673 -19.07 -4.03 -60.21
CA SER A 673 -19.71 -4.06 -61.53
C SER A 673 -20.09 -2.63 -61.94
N ALA A 674 -19.94 -2.29 -63.22
CA ALA A 674 -20.16 -0.95 -63.78
C ALA A 674 -21.57 -0.31 -63.60
N ASP A 675 -22.46 -0.92 -62.81
CA ASP A 675 -23.87 -0.58 -62.68
C ASP A 675 -24.25 0.17 -61.37
N PHE A 676 -23.28 0.61 -60.55
CA PHE A 676 -23.55 1.32 -59.27
C PHE A 676 -23.62 2.86 -59.34
N ASN A 677 -23.62 3.47 -60.54
CA ASN A 677 -24.03 4.86 -60.70
C ASN A 677 -25.55 4.95 -60.83
N GLY A 678 -26.26 4.98 -59.69
CA GLY A 678 -27.71 5.19 -59.59
C GLY A 678 -28.05 6.41 -58.76
#